data_AF-A0ABD5VM93-F1
#
_entry.id   AF-A0ABD5VM93-F1
#
_cell.length_a   1.000
_cell.length_b   1.000
_cell.length_c   1.000
_cell.angle_alpha   90.00
_cell.angle_beta   90.00
_cell.angle_gamma   90.00
#
_symmetry.space_group_name_H-M   'P 1'
#
loop_
_entity.id
_entity.type
_entity.pdbx_description
1 polymer ?
#
loop_
_entity_poly.entity_id
_entity_poly.type
_entity_poly.pdbx_seq_one_letter_code
_entity_poly.pdbx_strand_id
1 'polypeptide(L)'
;MNDPTDDATNRTARTTRRRFLRATAVAGGVAGLGGVTAGQDATEIRLGGEIPGWVGQAPASIEGQTNPTLELSAGQPYRVTWENLDGAPHNFAVLDGDGNALVRSEIMNQQGETQSVEFTASAEMERYRCEVHPTTMAGEVSVGEEAATTTPAGEPRAIPVGPEVGVELVASDPLVQPVTFAIADDGMDRRFIVDQTGRIYVHGPDGIDPEPFLDVSDRLELLTEAGGGFDRPEGFDERGLLGLAFHPEFRENRRFFVRYSAPLELGDEFAGPPTGEGVPENFDHRFVLAEFQATESLDSAMPESERRILEIPEPQFNHNAGDIAFGPDGYLYVTVGDGGGANDTGIGHVDDWYDENEGGNGQDLRQNLLGSILRIDVDSSSDGREYGVPEDNPLTDTGLADEHWAWGFRNPWRFSFDGDRLFVADVGQNLFEEVNLVEQGGNYGWNVKEGTHCFSPATPNEPPAECPDRAPDESPYDGQPLEDPIIEYPHTFKGTAVGLSVTGGHVYRGSALPDLQGRYVFGDWSRSFVEPRGRLFVATEPGAGEPGTATATETTDAATVTETTEAAQADEGLWSVEELVVAGSPNGELNRFVLAFGRGSDDELYVLTSDTGTVEPGSGFVYRLVPPGEGEGVEPPAAATTTTAAVADNETGTGAETTTVAGNATEETTTDENATAGNDSGS
;
A
#
# COMPACT_ATOMS: atom_id res chain seq x y z
N MET A 1 25.85 -60.32 10.57
CA MET A 1 26.44 -60.85 11.82
C MET A 1 26.94 -59.66 12.60
N ASN A 2 26.54 -59.62 13.86
CA ASN A 2 26.66 -58.55 14.84
C ASN A 2 28.05 -57.91 15.00
N ASP A 3 28.00 -56.59 15.27
CA ASP A 3 28.84 -55.74 16.15
C ASP A 3 29.25 -56.45 17.48
N PRO A 4 30.21 -56.00 18.36
CA PRO A 4 30.53 -54.59 18.71
C PRO A 4 31.91 -54.21 19.35
N THR A 5 32.01 -52.92 19.75
CA THR A 5 32.83 -52.27 20.84
C THR A 5 34.34 -52.04 20.62
N ASP A 6 35.01 -50.95 21.07
CA ASP A 6 34.68 -49.89 22.03
C ASP A 6 35.67 -48.69 21.92
N ASP A 7 35.16 -47.51 22.31
CA ASP A 7 35.77 -46.36 23.03
C ASP A 7 37.18 -45.81 22.69
N ALA A 8 37.23 -44.53 22.26
CA ALA A 8 38.29 -43.58 22.65
C ALA A 8 37.89 -42.11 22.37
N THR A 9 37.51 -41.44 23.44
CA THR A 9 37.58 -39.99 23.72
C THR A 9 38.56 -39.09 22.92
N ASN A 10 37.99 -37.96 22.46
CA ASN A 10 38.48 -36.58 22.60
C ASN A 10 39.61 -36.04 21.67
N ARG A 11 39.30 -34.86 21.11
CA ARG A 11 40.15 -33.84 20.45
C ARG A 11 40.44 -34.02 18.95
N THR A 12 39.50 -33.58 18.13
CA THR A 12 39.83 -32.82 16.93
C THR A 12 39.41 -31.37 17.14
N ALA A 13 40.39 -30.52 17.44
CA ALA A 13 40.24 -29.09 17.25
C ALA A 13 39.84 -28.87 15.79
N ARG A 14 38.63 -28.36 15.54
CA ARG A 14 38.29 -27.77 14.25
C ARG A 14 39.24 -26.59 14.07
N THR A 15 40.26 -26.77 13.25
CA THR A 15 41.17 -25.71 12.86
C THR A 15 40.37 -24.75 11.98
N THR A 16 39.76 -23.72 12.57
CA THR A 16 39.11 -22.65 11.83
C THR A 16 40.19 -21.92 11.02
N ARG A 17 40.12 -22.01 9.69
CA ARG A 17 40.93 -21.16 8.82
C ARG A 17 40.29 -19.78 8.84
N ARG A 18 40.89 -18.83 9.57
CA ARG A 18 40.51 -17.42 9.51
C ARG A 18 41.29 -16.75 8.38
N ARG A 19 40.59 -16.28 7.35
CA ARG A 19 41.13 -15.38 6.33
C ARG A 19 40.72 -13.94 6.64
N PHE A 20 41.66 -13.00 6.52
CA PHE A 20 41.46 -11.58 6.79
C PHE A 20 41.85 -10.77 5.55
N LEU A 21 40.93 -9.96 5.03
CA LEU A 21 41.16 -9.06 3.90
C LEU A 21 40.83 -7.61 4.35
N ARG A 22 41.77 -6.70 4.13
CA ARG A 22 41.54 -5.24 4.23
C ARG A 22 41.34 -4.70 2.81
N ALA A 23 40.14 -4.22 2.50
CA ALA A 23 39.91 -3.43 1.31
C ALA A 23 40.17 -1.94 1.64
N THR A 24 40.95 -1.26 0.80
CA THR A 24 41.11 0.21 0.88
C THR A 24 40.21 0.80 -0.19
N ALA A 25 39.26 1.65 0.19
CA ALA A 25 38.45 2.42 -0.75
C ALA A 25 39.37 3.20 -1.69
N VAL A 26 39.21 3.02 -3.01
CA VAL A 26 39.88 3.86 -4.00
C VAL A 26 39.09 5.17 -4.09
N ALA A 27 39.41 6.11 -3.20
CA ALA A 27 38.94 7.49 -3.32
C ALA A 27 39.72 8.17 -4.47
N GLY A 28 39.02 8.51 -5.56
CA GLY A 28 39.52 9.47 -6.54
C GLY A 28 39.66 10.84 -5.88
N GLY A 29 40.89 11.34 -5.76
CA GLY A 29 41.20 12.47 -4.90
C GLY A 29 40.90 13.86 -5.48
N VAL A 30 40.41 14.75 -4.62
CA VAL A 30 40.92 16.12 -4.49
C VAL A 30 41.27 16.34 -3.02
N ALA A 31 42.48 16.83 -2.78
CA ALA A 31 43.12 16.90 -1.47
C ALA A 31 42.52 17.98 -0.55
N GLY A 32 42.13 17.57 0.66
CA GLY A 32 41.96 18.44 1.83
C GLY A 32 42.51 17.71 3.06
N LEU A 33 43.72 18.08 3.49
CA LEU A 33 44.37 17.55 4.69
C LEU A 33 43.75 18.17 5.94
N GLY A 34 43.24 17.34 6.85
CA GLY A 34 42.93 17.77 8.21
C GLY A 34 42.31 16.68 9.09
N GLY A 35 43.12 16.08 9.98
CA GLY A 35 42.64 15.44 11.20
C GLY A 35 42.56 13.92 11.19
N VAL A 36 43.67 13.25 11.55
CA VAL A 36 43.65 11.86 12.01
C VAL A 36 43.05 11.84 13.41
N THR A 37 41.79 11.42 13.55
CA THR A 37 41.22 10.98 14.83
C THR A 37 41.57 9.51 15.05
N ALA A 38 41.94 9.19 16.30
CA ALA A 38 42.33 7.86 16.73
C ALA A 38 41.18 6.85 16.52
N GLY A 39 41.53 5.66 16.04
CA GLY A 39 40.60 4.63 15.59
C GLY A 39 39.66 4.15 16.69
N GLN A 40 38.36 4.14 16.36
CA GLN A 40 37.39 3.29 17.03
C GLN A 40 37.56 1.85 16.51
N ASP A 41 37.54 0.87 17.41
CA ASP A 41 37.51 -0.53 17.02
C ASP A 41 36.19 -0.81 16.28
N ALA A 42 36.25 -1.57 15.18
CA ALA A 42 35.07 -1.89 14.39
C ALA A 42 34.05 -2.69 15.21
N THR A 43 32.78 -2.31 15.17
CA THR A 43 31.69 -3.05 15.82
C THR A 43 31.51 -4.41 15.15
N GLU A 44 31.56 -5.50 15.91
CA GLU A 44 31.45 -6.86 15.36
C GLU A 44 29.99 -7.28 15.17
N ILE A 45 29.67 -7.74 13.96
CA ILE A 45 28.44 -8.45 13.60
C ILE A 45 28.84 -9.88 13.22
N ARG A 46 28.06 -10.88 13.64
CA ARG A 46 28.26 -12.28 13.29
C ARG A 46 27.00 -12.91 12.71
N LEU A 47 27.20 -13.62 11.60
CA LEU A 47 26.15 -14.31 10.86
C LEU A 47 26.55 -15.78 10.61
N GLY A 48 25.57 -16.64 10.40
CA GLY A 48 25.72 -17.96 9.80
C GLY A 48 25.09 -17.94 8.40
N GLY A 49 25.74 -18.51 7.40
CA GLY A 49 25.20 -18.63 6.05
C GLY A 49 24.76 -20.05 5.76
N GLU A 50 23.48 -20.24 5.43
CA GLU A 50 22.92 -21.46 4.88
C GLU A 50 21.85 -21.12 3.83
N ILE A 51 21.58 -22.04 2.89
CA ILE A 51 20.67 -21.79 1.77
C ILE A 51 19.31 -21.17 2.19
N PRO A 52 18.67 -21.58 3.31
CA PRO A 52 17.42 -20.95 3.75
C PRO A 52 17.54 -19.47 4.14
N GLY A 53 18.73 -18.97 4.48
CA GLY A 53 18.95 -17.56 4.82
C GLY A 53 20.22 -17.30 5.65
N TRP A 54 20.49 -16.01 5.90
CA TRP A 54 21.50 -15.60 6.88
C TRP A 54 20.95 -15.73 8.30
N VAL A 55 21.60 -16.49 9.16
CA VAL A 55 21.21 -16.63 10.57
C VAL A 55 22.02 -15.66 11.42
N GLY A 56 21.38 -14.72 12.10
CA GLY A 56 22.10 -13.82 13.01
C GLY A 56 22.66 -14.57 14.23
N GLN A 57 23.90 -14.24 14.62
CA GLN A 57 24.59 -14.87 15.75
C GLN A 57 25.07 -13.85 16.80
N ALA A 58 25.45 -12.64 16.38
CA ALA A 58 25.78 -11.54 17.26
C ALA A 58 25.70 -10.21 16.49
N PRO A 59 25.36 -9.06 17.11
CA PRO A 59 24.99 -8.87 18.51
C PRO A 59 23.69 -9.59 18.90
N ALA A 60 23.37 -9.61 20.20
CA ALA A 60 22.17 -10.28 20.72
C ALA A 60 20.86 -9.78 20.09
N SER A 61 20.86 -8.55 19.55
CA SER A 61 19.70 -7.97 18.85
C SER A 61 19.35 -8.67 17.54
N ILE A 62 20.28 -9.44 16.94
CA ILE A 62 20.03 -10.21 15.72
C ILE A 62 20.13 -11.73 15.93
N GLU A 63 20.46 -12.19 17.13
CA GLU A 63 20.73 -13.61 17.40
C GLU A 63 19.49 -14.49 17.14
N GLY A 64 19.63 -15.49 16.28
CA GLY A 64 18.57 -16.43 15.91
C GLY A 64 17.60 -15.93 14.83
N GLN A 65 17.73 -14.70 14.35
CA GLN A 65 16.91 -14.17 13.26
C GLN A 65 17.39 -14.68 11.90
N THR A 66 16.46 -14.93 10.98
CA THR A 66 16.76 -15.20 9.57
C THR A 66 16.73 -13.88 8.79
N ASN A 67 17.78 -13.63 8.01
CA ASN A 67 18.00 -12.40 7.24
C ASN A 67 17.80 -11.11 8.06
N PRO A 68 18.45 -10.98 9.23
CA PRO A 68 18.23 -9.83 10.12
C PRO A 68 18.62 -8.50 9.49
N THR A 69 17.81 -7.46 9.69
CA THR A 69 18.22 -6.08 9.37
C THR A 69 19.48 -5.71 10.14
N LEU A 70 20.50 -5.24 9.42
CA LEU A 70 21.72 -4.74 10.03
C LEU A 70 21.53 -3.27 10.37
N GLU A 71 21.25 -2.99 11.64
CA GLU A 71 21.20 -1.63 12.19
C GLU A 71 22.61 -1.07 12.35
N LEU A 72 22.97 -0.14 11.48
CA LEU A 72 24.26 0.52 11.44
C LEU A 72 24.11 2.01 11.78
N SER A 73 25.18 2.63 12.23
CA SER A 73 25.25 4.09 12.41
C SER A 73 26.20 4.69 11.41
N ALA A 74 25.74 5.70 10.65
CA ALA A 74 26.52 6.34 9.61
C ALA A 74 27.90 6.80 10.13
N GLY A 75 28.95 6.51 9.35
CA GLY A 75 30.33 6.87 9.70
C GLY A 75 31.01 5.94 10.72
N GLN A 76 30.32 4.94 11.29
CA GLN A 76 30.95 3.96 12.19
C GLN A 76 31.56 2.78 11.43
N PRO A 77 32.75 2.29 11.84
CA PRO A 77 33.34 1.09 11.28
C PRO A 77 32.66 -0.18 11.84
N TYR A 78 32.31 -1.11 10.94
CA TYR A 78 31.77 -2.42 11.27
C TYR A 78 32.63 -3.55 10.71
N ARG A 79 32.60 -4.69 11.39
CA ARG A 79 33.16 -5.95 10.92
C ARG A 79 32.08 -7.02 10.94
N VAL A 80 31.62 -7.44 9.75
CA VAL A 80 30.75 -8.61 9.63
C VAL A 80 31.62 -9.85 9.49
N THR A 81 31.45 -10.83 10.38
CA THR A 81 32.09 -12.14 10.32
C THR A 81 31.03 -13.21 10.13
N TRP A 82 31.14 -14.03 9.10
CA TRP A 82 30.15 -15.06 8.85
C TRP A 82 30.75 -16.47 8.77
N GLU A 83 30.00 -17.47 9.25
CA GLU A 83 30.32 -18.91 9.19
C GLU A 83 29.46 -19.61 8.13
N ASN A 84 30.04 -20.44 7.29
CA ASN A 84 29.28 -21.29 6.37
C ASN A 84 28.70 -22.50 7.14
N LEU A 85 27.37 -22.58 7.30
CA LEU A 85 26.70 -23.55 8.15
C LEU A 85 26.33 -24.85 7.44
N ASP A 86 26.17 -24.85 6.11
CA ASP A 86 25.66 -26.00 5.33
C ASP A 86 26.67 -26.60 4.34
N GLY A 87 27.79 -25.93 4.10
CA GLY A 87 28.83 -26.33 3.16
C GLY A 87 28.55 -26.01 1.70
N ALA A 88 27.45 -25.34 1.38
CA ALA A 88 27.17 -24.85 0.03
C ALA A 88 28.00 -23.59 -0.29
N PRO A 89 28.15 -23.23 -1.58
CA PRO A 89 28.88 -22.02 -1.97
C PRO A 89 28.16 -20.73 -1.55
N HIS A 90 28.79 -19.92 -0.70
CA HIS A 90 28.23 -18.65 -0.21
C HIS A 90 29.23 -17.51 -0.27
N ASN A 91 28.77 -16.28 -0.47
CA ASN A 91 29.54 -15.06 -0.18
C ASN A 91 28.66 -14.02 0.51
N PHE A 92 29.25 -13.02 1.14
CA PHE A 92 28.54 -11.89 1.73
C PHE A 92 28.86 -10.62 0.94
N ALA A 93 27.83 -9.87 0.54
CA ALA A 93 27.97 -8.58 -0.10
C ALA A 93 27.01 -7.56 0.50
N VAL A 94 27.46 -6.32 0.70
CA VAL A 94 26.61 -5.16 1.02
C VAL A 94 26.46 -4.36 -0.26
N LEU A 95 25.23 -3.96 -0.58
CA LEU A 95 24.86 -3.30 -1.81
C LEU A 95 24.22 -1.94 -1.56
N ASP A 96 24.30 -1.09 -2.57
CA ASP A 96 23.49 0.13 -2.68
C ASP A 96 22.09 -0.13 -3.27
N GLY A 97 21.29 0.93 -3.37
CA GLY A 97 19.94 0.91 -3.95
C GLY A 97 19.92 0.46 -5.41
N ASP A 98 20.99 0.72 -6.14
CA ASP A 98 21.19 0.25 -7.52
C ASP A 98 21.64 -1.23 -7.59
N GLY A 99 21.89 -1.87 -6.44
CA GLY A 99 22.30 -3.27 -6.33
C GLY A 99 23.80 -3.51 -6.62
N ASN A 100 24.61 -2.46 -6.71
CA ASN A 100 26.06 -2.56 -6.84
C ASN A 100 26.69 -2.94 -5.50
N ALA A 101 27.68 -3.84 -5.54
CA ALA A 101 28.35 -4.26 -4.31
C ALA A 101 29.35 -3.21 -3.82
N LEU A 102 29.02 -2.53 -2.73
CA LEU A 102 29.89 -1.62 -2.00
C LEU A 102 30.99 -2.38 -1.23
N VAL A 103 30.62 -3.55 -0.69
CA VAL A 103 31.51 -4.44 0.06
C VAL A 103 31.26 -5.87 -0.38
N ARG A 104 32.32 -6.67 -0.54
CA ARG A 104 32.19 -8.06 -0.98
C ARG A 104 33.22 -8.99 -0.34
N SER A 105 32.75 -10.18 0.01
CA SER A 105 33.56 -11.30 0.49
C SER A 105 33.86 -12.30 -0.65
N GLU A 106 34.96 -13.05 -0.56
CA GLU A 106 35.18 -14.24 -1.42
C GLU A 106 34.12 -15.32 -1.14
N ILE A 107 33.90 -16.22 -2.11
CA ILE A 107 33.00 -17.37 -1.97
C ILE A 107 33.67 -18.48 -1.13
N MET A 108 32.98 -18.99 -0.11
CA MET A 108 33.37 -20.14 0.71
C MET A 108 32.50 -21.36 0.40
N ASN A 109 33.11 -22.56 0.31
CA ASN A 109 32.45 -23.81 -0.10
C ASN A 109 32.68 -24.96 0.91
N GLN A 110 33.02 -24.64 2.16
CA GLN A 110 33.32 -25.62 3.19
C GLN A 110 32.55 -25.30 4.46
N GLN A 111 31.82 -26.30 4.96
CA GLN A 111 31.07 -26.20 6.20
C GLN A 111 32.01 -25.90 7.38
N GLY A 112 31.68 -24.88 8.18
CA GLY A 112 32.45 -24.36 9.30
C GLY A 112 33.61 -23.43 8.92
N GLU A 113 33.74 -23.05 7.65
CA GLU A 113 34.67 -21.98 7.23
C GLU A 113 34.12 -20.61 7.64
N THR A 114 35.01 -19.69 8.04
CA THR A 114 34.62 -18.33 8.49
C THR A 114 35.38 -17.25 7.73
N GLN A 115 34.69 -16.18 7.39
CA GLN A 115 35.29 -15.01 6.73
C GLN A 115 34.75 -13.72 7.32
N SER A 116 35.57 -12.66 7.31
CA SER A 116 35.18 -11.33 7.77
C SER A 116 35.33 -10.29 6.66
N VAL A 117 34.41 -9.34 6.62
CA VAL A 117 34.53 -8.08 5.86
C VAL A 117 34.46 -6.90 6.82
N GLU A 118 35.29 -5.88 6.59
CA GLU A 118 35.25 -4.63 7.34
C GLU A 118 34.84 -3.49 6.41
N PHE A 119 33.98 -2.60 6.90
CA PHE A 119 33.53 -1.43 6.16
C PHE A 119 33.13 -0.31 7.12
N THR A 120 32.95 0.89 6.58
CA THR A 120 32.35 2.01 7.32
C THR A 120 30.93 2.19 6.81
N ALA A 121 29.96 2.25 7.71
CA ALA A 121 28.57 2.40 7.32
C ALA A 121 28.35 3.75 6.61
N SER A 122 27.69 3.73 5.46
CA SER A 122 27.25 4.92 4.73
C SER A 122 25.77 4.78 4.41
N ALA A 123 25.08 5.91 4.24
CA ALA A 123 23.67 5.93 3.86
C ALA A 123 23.38 5.24 2.50
N GLU A 124 24.41 5.06 1.67
CA GLU A 124 24.33 4.29 0.42
C GLU A 124 24.15 2.78 0.65
N MET A 125 24.31 2.26 1.88
CA MET A 125 24.14 0.83 2.16
C MET A 125 22.69 0.53 2.48
N GLU A 126 22.00 -0.19 1.60
CA GLU A 126 20.57 -0.48 1.74
C GLU A 126 20.27 -1.95 2.03
N ARG A 127 21.12 -2.86 1.54
CA ARG A 127 20.87 -4.30 1.65
C ARG A 127 22.16 -5.08 1.66
N TYR A 128 22.09 -6.30 2.16
CA TYR A 128 23.15 -7.27 2.05
C TYR A 128 22.61 -8.59 1.52
N ARG A 129 23.41 -9.33 0.74
CA ARG A 129 23.00 -10.62 0.18
C ARG A 129 24.14 -11.60 -0.05
N CYS A 130 23.76 -12.86 -0.24
CA CYS A 130 24.57 -13.85 -0.93
C CYS A 130 24.36 -13.73 -2.44
N GLU A 131 25.42 -13.52 -3.21
CA GLU A 131 25.30 -13.42 -4.67
C GLU A 131 25.06 -14.79 -5.32
N VAL A 132 25.35 -15.89 -4.61
CA VAL A 132 25.07 -17.26 -5.07
C VAL A 132 23.61 -17.66 -4.84
N HIS A 133 23.03 -17.19 -3.73
CA HIS A 133 21.64 -17.48 -3.31
C HIS A 133 20.88 -16.18 -3.04
N PRO A 134 20.69 -15.32 -4.06
CA PRO A 134 20.21 -13.96 -3.87
C PRO A 134 18.73 -13.86 -3.44
N THR A 135 17.95 -14.93 -3.66
CA THR A 135 16.52 -14.98 -3.34
C THR A 135 16.24 -15.33 -1.89
N THR A 136 17.08 -16.17 -1.27
CA THR A 136 16.83 -16.69 0.08
C THR A 136 17.76 -16.09 1.12
N MET A 137 18.97 -15.66 0.72
CA MET A 137 19.99 -15.14 1.63
C MET A 137 20.23 -13.64 1.38
N ALA A 138 19.21 -12.83 1.63
CA ALA A 138 19.26 -11.38 1.51
C ALA A 138 18.54 -10.73 2.69
N GLY A 139 19.09 -9.64 3.24
CA GLY A 139 18.49 -8.85 4.31
C GLY A 139 18.80 -7.37 4.16
N GLU A 140 18.15 -6.53 4.95
CA GLU A 140 18.25 -5.07 4.85
C GLU A 140 19.43 -4.50 5.65
N VAL A 141 19.89 -3.33 5.24
CA VAL A 141 20.81 -2.49 6.01
C VAL A 141 20.08 -1.20 6.33
N SER A 142 19.83 -0.97 7.61
CA SER A 142 19.28 0.29 8.11
C SER A 142 20.44 1.11 8.67
N VAL A 143 20.66 2.31 8.13
CA VAL A 143 21.71 3.20 8.63
C VAL A 143 21.07 4.36 9.39
N GLY A 144 20.92 4.21 10.70
CA GLY A 144 20.33 5.22 11.56
C GLY A 144 21.18 6.50 11.63
N GLU A 145 20.53 7.65 11.44
CA GLU A 145 21.06 8.95 11.85
C GLU A 145 20.92 9.13 13.37
N GLU A 146 21.89 9.83 13.97
CA GLU A 146 21.87 10.17 15.40
C GLU A 146 20.56 10.91 15.74
N ALA A 147 19.91 10.50 16.83
CA ALA A 147 18.61 10.99 17.29
C ALA A 147 18.44 12.50 17.12
N ALA A 148 17.32 12.88 16.50
CA ALA A 148 16.89 14.24 16.20
C ALA A 148 17.25 15.24 17.31
N THR A 149 18.34 15.97 17.10
CA THR A 149 18.53 17.29 17.67
C THR A 149 18.35 18.26 16.52
N THR A 150 17.17 18.89 16.46
CA THR A 150 16.85 20.09 15.67
C THR A 150 17.68 20.23 14.38
N THR A 151 17.13 19.80 13.24
CA THR A 151 17.67 20.14 11.91
C THR A 151 18.08 21.62 11.94
N PRO A 152 19.34 21.97 11.62
CA PRO A 152 19.73 23.36 11.52
C PRO A 152 18.79 24.04 10.52
N ALA A 153 18.19 25.17 10.92
CA ALA A 153 17.43 26.01 9.99
C ALA A 153 18.34 26.37 8.81
N GLY A 154 18.09 25.79 7.63
CA GLY A 154 18.85 26.12 6.42
C GLY A 154 19.01 25.02 5.37
N GLU A 155 18.74 23.74 5.65
CA GLU A 155 18.69 22.72 4.60
C GLU A 155 17.30 22.65 3.96
N PRO A 156 17.21 22.65 2.62
CA PRO A 156 15.92 22.61 1.93
C PRO A 156 15.26 21.25 2.14
N ARG A 157 14.00 21.27 2.55
CA ARG A 157 13.11 20.08 2.59
C ARG A 157 12.37 19.97 1.26
N ALA A 158 11.99 18.75 0.88
CA ALA A 158 11.09 18.52 -0.26
C ALA A 158 9.74 19.21 -0.02
N ILE A 159 9.18 18.98 1.18
CA ILE A 159 7.93 19.56 1.63
C ILE A 159 8.20 20.44 2.86
N PRO A 160 7.86 21.73 2.83
CA PRO A 160 8.00 22.62 3.98
C PRO A 160 7.08 22.22 5.13
N VAL A 161 7.42 22.66 6.34
CA VAL A 161 6.57 22.46 7.53
C VAL A 161 5.41 23.44 7.50
N GLY A 162 4.20 22.93 7.69
CA GLY A 162 2.96 23.69 7.72
C GLY A 162 2.36 23.84 9.12
N PRO A 163 1.04 24.06 9.19
CA PRO A 163 0.30 24.23 10.45
C PRO A 163 0.40 23.02 11.39
N GLU A 164 0.24 23.28 12.68
CA GLU A 164 0.07 22.24 13.69
C GLU A 164 -1.41 21.82 13.79
N VAL A 165 -1.65 20.54 14.06
CA VAL A 165 -2.96 19.96 14.40
C VAL A 165 -2.82 19.03 15.60
N GLY A 166 -3.85 18.91 16.43
CA GLY A 166 -4.00 17.83 17.41
C GLY A 166 -4.77 16.65 16.80
N VAL A 167 -4.73 15.50 17.46
CA VAL A 167 -5.52 14.33 17.06
C VAL A 167 -6.24 13.73 18.26
N GLU A 168 -7.52 13.38 18.07
CA GLU A 168 -8.36 12.74 19.08
C GLU A 168 -8.72 11.33 18.61
N LEU A 169 -8.45 10.30 19.42
CA LEU A 169 -8.84 8.92 19.08
C LEU A 169 -10.36 8.79 19.14
N VAL A 170 -10.95 8.30 18.04
CA VAL A 170 -12.40 8.12 17.89
C VAL A 170 -12.79 6.66 17.99
N ALA A 171 -12.08 5.78 17.30
CA ALA A 171 -12.34 4.35 17.29
C ALA A 171 -11.04 3.55 17.14
N SER A 172 -11.01 2.33 17.68
CA SER A 172 -9.89 1.40 17.49
C SER A 172 -10.34 -0.05 17.45
N ASP A 173 -10.95 -0.58 18.52
CA ASP A 173 -11.47 -1.95 18.54
C ASP A 173 -12.90 -1.98 17.96
N PRO A 174 -13.27 -2.90 17.06
CA PRO A 174 -12.52 -4.09 16.59
C PRO A 174 -11.79 -3.90 15.24
N LEU A 175 -11.38 -2.68 14.90
CA LEU A 175 -10.78 -2.37 13.61
C LEU A 175 -9.41 -3.03 13.42
N VAL A 176 -9.13 -3.38 12.18
CA VAL A 176 -7.92 -4.05 11.69
C VAL A 176 -7.24 -3.11 10.68
N GLN A 177 -7.92 -2.83 9.57
CA GLN A 177 -7.44 -1.98 8.49
C GLN A 177 -8.63 -1.12 8.01
N PRO A 178 -8.96 -0.02 8.72
CA PRO A 178 -10.04 0.85 8.33
C PRO A 178 -9.64 1.63 7.07
N VAL A 179 -10.35 1.43 5.96
CA VAL A 179 -9.99 1.99 4.65
C VAL A 179 -11.02 2.95 4.08
N THR A 180 -12.25 2.98 4.60
CA THR A 180 -13.26 3.96 4.17
C THR A 180 -14.07 4.49 5.33
N PHE A 181 -14.43 5.77 5.23
CA PHE A 181 -15.31 6.43 6.18
C PHE A 181 -16.44 7.11 5.42
N ALA A 182 -17.67 6.79 5.79
CA ALA A 182 -18.85 7.34 5.15
C ALA A 182 -19.86 7.85 6.17
N ILE A 183 -20.63 8.84 5.73
CA ILE A 183 -21.81 9.34 6.43
C ILE A 183 -23.02 9.05 5.56
N ALA A 184 -24.11 8.59 6.17
CA ALA A 184 -25.38 8.43 5.49
C ALA A 184 -26.27 9.67 5.74
N ASP A 185 -27.01 10.12 4.73
CA ASP A 185 -28.05 11.15 4.91
C ASP A 185 -29.34 10.54 5.50
N ASP A 186 -29.23 10.01 6.72
CA ASP A 186 -30.33 9.39 7.46
C ASP A 186 -30.80 10.25 8.66
N GLY A 187 -30.12 11.37 8.90
CA GLY A 187 -30.37 12.29 10.01
C GLY A 187 -29.92 11.77 11.38
N MET A 188 -29.06 10.74 11.43
CA MET A 188 -28.44 10.23 12.65
C MET A 188 -26.99 10.71 12.77
N ASP A 189 -26.54 11.01 13.98
CA ASP A 189 -25.12 11.30 14.25
C ASP A 189 -24.37 9.98 14.40
N ARG A 190 -24.02 9.38 13.27
CA ARG A 190 -23.26 8.15 13.19
C ARG A 190 -22.37 8.14 11.97
N ARG A 191 -21.33 7.32 12.02
CA ARG A 191 -20.32 7.18 10.99
C ARG A 191 -20.17 5.70 10.66
N PHE A 192 -19.93 5.40 9.40
CA PHE A 192 -19.71 4.04 8.92
C PHE A 192 -18.23 3.90 8.58
N ILE A 193 -17.58 2.90 9.16
CA ILE A 193 -16.16 2.62 8.99
C ILE A 193 -16.06 1.28 8.27
N VAL A 194 -15.55 1.29 7.05
CA VAL A 194 -15.26 0.09 6.27
C VAL A 194 -13.90 -0.43 6.69
N ASP A 195 -13.86 -1.67 7.13
CA ASP A 195 -12.65 -2.40 7.41
C ASP A 195 -12.34 -3.36 6.25
N GLN A 196 -11.09 -3.35 5.79
CA GLN A 196 -10.61 -4.15 4.66
C GLN A 196 -10.95 -5.64 4.81
N THR A 197 -11.06 -6.14 6.04
CA THR A 197 -11.41 -7.53 6.37
C THR A 197 -12.84 -7.94 6.02
N GLY A 198 -13.65 -7.05 5.45
CA GLY A 198 -14.99 -7.38 4.96
C GLY A 198 -16.13 -6.91 5.85
N ARG A 199 -15.87 -6.00 6.78
CA ARG A 199 -16.85 -5.55 7.77
C ARG A 199 -17.07 -4.05 7.70
N ILE A 200 -18.31 -3.64 7.87
CA ILE A 200 -18.70 -2.24 8.04
C ILE A 200 -19.14 -2.04 9.48
N TYR A 201 -18.46 -1.20 10.23
CA TYR A 201 -18.81 -0.88 11.61
C TYR A 201 -19.52 0.47 11.70
N VAL A 202 -20.41 0.61 12.70
CA VAL A 202 -21.09 1.88 12.98
C VAL A 202 -20.48 2.49 14.23
N HIS A 203 -20.01 3.73 14.12
CA HIS A 203 -19.62 4.54 15.26
C HIS A 203 -20.70 5.60 15.53
N GLY A 204 -21.35 5.52 16.69
CA GLY A 204 -22.35 6.48 17.15
C GLY A 204 -21.89 7.29 18.38
N PRO A 205 -22.81 8.00 19.06
CA PRO A 205 -22.50 8.81 20.24
C PRO A 205 -21.97 7.99 21.44
N ASP A 206 -22.32 6.70 21.50
CA ASP A 206 -21.90 5.78 22.55
C ASP A 206 -20.60 5.02 22.19
N GLY A 207 -19.97 5.35 21.06
CA GLY A 207 -18.79 4.68 20.52
C GLY A 207 -19.12 3.75 19.35
N ILE A 208 -18.18 2.87 19.02
CA ILE A 208 -18.31 1.86 17.97
C ILE A 208 -19.16 0.67 18.42
N ASP A 209 -20.08 0.23 17.56
CA ASP A 209 -20.81 -1.02 17.72
C ASP A 209 -19.92 -2.19 17.28
N PRO A 210 -19.61 -3.16 18.16
CA PRO A 210 -18.80 -4.32 17.77
C PRO A 210 -19.54 -5.27 16.82
N GLU A 211 -20.87 -5.20 16.73
CA GLU A 211 -21.61 -5.92 15.69
C GLU A 211 -21.56 -5.11 14.38
N PRO A 212 -21.08 -5.71 13.27
CA PRO A 212 -20.98 -4.98 12.02
C PRO A 212 -22.37 -4.70 11.43
N PHE A 213 -22.51 -3.53 10.81
CA PHE A 213 -23.64 -3.19 9.95
C PHE A 213 -23.80 -4.17 8.79
N LEU A 214 -22.68 -4.57 8.18
CA LEU A 214 -22.59 -5.55 7.10
C LEU A 214 -21.31 -6.38 7.29
N ASP A 215 -21.39 -7.69 7.11
CA ASP A 215 -20.25 -8.60 7.01
C ASP A 215 -20.33 -9.35 5.67
N VAL A 216 -19.32 -9.13 4.82
CA VAL A 216 -19.10 -9.79 3.53
C VAL A 216 -17.79 -10.57 3.51
N SER A 217 -17.18 -10.83 4.67
CA SER A 217 -15.88 -11.52 4.77
C SER A 217 -15.88 -12.91 4.14
N ASP A 218 -17.04 -13.55 4.04
CA ASP A 218 -17.25 -14.85 3.37
C ASP A 218 -17.27 -14.78 1.84
N ARG A 219 -17.33 -13.58 1.26
CA ARG A 219 -17.33 -13.30 -0.18
C ARG A 219 -15.99 -12.82 -0.70
N LEU A 220 -15.04 -12.51 0.20
CA LEU A 220 -13.77 -11.90 -0.19
C LEU A 220 -12.77 -12.93 -0.71
N GLU A 221 -11.99 -12.51 -1.70
CA GLU A 221 -10.73 -13.18 -2.03
C GLU A 221 -9.67 -12.75 -1.02
N LEU A 222 -9.48 -13.55 0.03
CA LEU A 222 -8.42 -13.34 1.02
C LEU A 222 -7.45 -14.52 0.96
N LEU A 223 -6.17 -14.23 0.64
CA LEU A 223 -5.11 -15.23 0.70
C LEU A 223 -4.24 -14.97 1.94
N THR A 224 -4.79 -15.25 3.11
CA THR A 224 -4.01 -15.22 4.37
C THR A 224 -3.19 -16.49 4.62
N GLU A 225 -3.05 -17.40 3.64
CA GLU A 225 -2.09 -18.50 3.75
C GLU A 225 -1.19 -18.61 2.51
N ALA A 226 0.08 -18.24 2.72
CA ALA A 226 1.28 -18.68 1.99
C ALA A 226 1.15 -19.04 0.50
N GLY A 227 1.75 -18.20 -0.35
CA GLY A 227 2.39 -18.69 -1.59
C GLY A 227 1.54 -18.76 -2.85
N GLY A 228 0.65 -17.80 -3.07
CA GLY A 228 -0.05 -17.61 -4.34
C GLY A 228 0.79 -16.85 -5.38
N GLY A 229 1.66 -17.56 -6.12
CA GLY A 229 2.04 -17.30 -7.52
C GLY A 229 2.76 -16.01 -7.93
N PHE A 230 2.79 -14.95 -7.13
CA PHE A 230 3.41 -13.66 -7.42
C PHE A 230 4.22 -13.21 -6.20
N ASP A 231 5.32 -12.47 -6.38
CA ASP A 231 6.21 -11.99 -5.31
C ASP A 231 5.45 -11.03 -4.35
N ARG A 232 4.68 -11.59 -3.41
CA ARG A 232 3.90 -10.86 -2.40
C ARG A 232 4.72 -10.76 -1.10
N PRO A 233 4.93 -9.56 -0.54
CA PRO A 233 5.40 -9.43 0.84
C PRO A 233 4.41 -10.12 1.79
N GLU A 234 4.90 -10.89 2.76
CA GLU A 234 4.01 -11.57 3.73
C GLU A 234 3.14 -10.55 4.47
N GLY A 235 1.83 -10.64 4.32
CA GLY A 235 0.84 -9.86 5.09
C GLY A 235 0.34 -8.56 4.46
N PHE A 236 0.94 -8.08 3.35
CA PHE A 236 0.40 -6.95 2.57
C PHE A 236 -0.62 -7.44 1.54
N ASP A 237 -1.76 -6.75 1.45
CA ASP A 237 -2.81 -7.03 0.47
C ASP A 237 -3.59 -5.74 0.19
N GLU A 238 -3.91 -5.45 -1.08
CA GLU A 238 -4.81 -4.35 -1.44
C GLU A 238 -6.25 -4.85 -1.67
N ARG A 239 -6.47 -6.16 -1.65
CA ARG A 239 -7.81 -6.75 -1.82
C ARG A 239 -8.58 -6.63 -0.52
N GLY A 240 -9.89 -6.77 -0.62
CA GLY A 240 -10.80 -6.76 0.52
C GLY A 240 -12.04 -5.94 0.22
N LEU A 241 -12.71 -5.48 1.28
CA LEU A 241 -13.80 -4.51 1.19
C LEU A 241 -13.21 -3.10 1.23
N LEU A 242 -13.36 -2.34 0.14
CA LEU A 242 -12.60 -1.11 -0.08
C LEU A 242 -13.43 0.16 -0.25
N GLY A 243 -14.72 0.05 -0.58
CA GLY A 243 -15.57 1.22 -0.87
C GLY A 243 -16.96 1.10 -0.28
N LEU A 244 -17.56 2.24 0.08
CA LEU A 244 -18.91 2.36 0.59
C LEU A 244 -19.53 3.70 0.17
N ALA A 245 -20.70 3.65 -0.48
CA ALA A 245 -21.50 4.82 -0.78
C ALA A 245 -22.97 4.57 -0.42
N PHE A 246 -23.60 5.50 0.29
CA PHE A 246 -25.05 5.49 0.51
C PHE A 246 -25.75 6.18 -0.66
N HIS A 247 -26.88 5.64 -1.12
CA HIS A 247 -27.68 6.31 -2.12
C HIS A 247 -28.09 7.71 -1.64
N PRO A 248 -28.20 8.73 -2.51
CA PRO A 248 -28.69 10.06 -2.13
C PRO A 248 -30.11 10.10 -1.53
N GLU A 249 -30.85 8.99 -1.63
CA GLU A 249 -32.20 8.78 -1.08
C GLU A 249 -32.20 7.62 -0.08
N PHE A 250 -31.06 7.36 0.58
CA PHE A 250 -30.87 6.20 1.46
C PHE A 250 -31.93 6.11 2.56
N ARG A 251 -32.39 7.25 3.09
CA ARG A 251 -33.45 7.30 4.09
C ARG A 251 -34.77 6.72 3.59
N GLU A 252 -35.06 6.88 2.30
CA GLU A 252 -36.30 6.44 1.66
C GLU A 252 -36.16 5.04 1.06
N ASN A 253 -35.07 4.78 0.33
CA ASN A 253 -34.91 3.57 -0.46
C ASN A 253 -34.05 2.50 0.22
N ARG A 254 -33.30 2.86 1.28
CA ARG A 254 -32.42 1.99 2.07
C ARG A 254 -31.26 1.38 1.28
N ARG A 255 -30.95 1.90 0.09
CA ARG A 255 -29.93 1.36 -0.81
C ARG A 255 -28.55 1.94 -0.49
N PHE A 256 -27.56 1.07 -0.44
CA PHE A 256 -26.16 1.46 -0.33
C PHE A 256 -25.33 0.51 -1.17
N PHE A 257 -24.12 0.94 -1.52
CA PHE A 257 -23.24 0.27 -2.45
C PHE A 257 -21.90 0.02 -1.80
N VAL A 258 -21.28 -1.11 -2.15
CA VAL A 258 -19.95 -1.47 -1.68
C VAL A 258 -19.09 -1.93 -2.84
N ARG A 259 -17.78 -1.69 -2.74
CA ARG A 259 -16.76 -2.24 -3.64
C ARG A 259 -15.91 -3.24 -2.87
N TYR A 260 -15.78 -4.46 -3.37
CA TYR A 260 -14.90 -5.46 -2.78
C TYR A 260 -14.25 -6.40 -3.82
N SER A 261 -13.16 -7.02 -3.41
CA SER A 261 -12.46 -8.05 -4.20
C SER A 261 -13.01 -9.44 -3.85
N ALA A 262 -13.55 -10.15 -4.84
CA ALA A 262 -14.12 -11.49 -4.72
C ALA A 262 -13.30 -12.54 -5.49
N PRO A 263 -13.41 -13.83 -5.15
CA PRO A 263 -12.73 -14.88 -5.89
C PRO A 263 -13.09 -14.89 -7.38
N LEU A 264 -12.13 -15.24 -8.22
CA LEU A 264 -12.36 -15.38 -9.65
C LEU A 264 -13.21 -16.62 -9.94
N GLU A 265 -14.45 -16.44 -10.41
CA GLU A 265 -15.34 -17.52 -10.81
C GLU A 265 -15.28 -17.70 -12.34
N LEU A 266 -14.52 -18.71 -12.80
CA LEU A 266 -14.34 -18.98 -14.23
C LEU A 266 -15.65 -19.46 -14.88
N GLY A 267 -16.09 -18.74 -15.92
CA GLY A 267 -17.20 -19.14 -16.78
C GLY A 267 -18.52 -18.43 -16.51
N ASP A 268 -18.57 -17.48 -15.58
CA ASP A 268 -19.74 -16.62 -15.37
C ASP A 268 -19.82 -15.49 -16.41
N GLU A 269 -21.05 -15.06 -16.72
CA GLU A 269 -21.33 -13.86 -17.50
C GLU A 269 -21.07 -12.65 -16.58
N PHE A 270 -19.99 -11.92 -16.82
CA PHE A 270 -19.62 -10.74 -16.02
C PHE A 270 -20.64 -9.63 -16.20
N ALA A 271 -21.05 -8.99 -15.10
CA ALA A 271 -21.90 -7.80 -15.12
C ALA A 271 -21.11 -6.55 -15.58
N GLY A 272 -20.49 -6.57 -16.76
CA GLY A 272 -19.65 -5.49 -17.30
C GLY A 272 -19.49 -5.59 -18.82
N PRO A 273 -18.89 -4.59 -19.49
CA PRO A 273 -18.67 -4.66 -20.93
C PRO A 273 -17.81 -5.88 -21.27
N PRO A 274 -18.09 -6.55 -22.41
CA PRO A 274 -17.36 -7.75 -22.78
C PRO A 274 -15.90 -7.40 -23.06
N THR A 275 -14.98 -7.87 -22.21
CA THR A 275 -13.56 -7.96 -22.56
C THR A 275 -13.51 -8.88 -23.78
N GLY A 276 -13.04 -8.40 -24.94
CA GLY A 276 -13.21 -9.06 -26.24
C GLY A 276 -12.68 -10.50 -26.35
N GLU A 277 -11.97 -10.98 -25.33
CA GLU A 277 -11.61 -12.38 -25.09
C GLU A 277 -12.03 -12.74 -23.65
N GLY A 278 -12.62 -13.92 -23.46
CA GLY A 278 -13.11 -14.32 -22.12
C GLY A 278 -12.01 -14.27 -21.06
N VAL A 279 -12.40 -14.10 -19.80
CA VAL A 279 -11.47 -13.82 -18.70
C VAL A 279 -10.40 -14.92 -18.56
N PRO A 280 -9.11 -14.57 -18.67
CA PRO A 280 -8.02 -15.54 -18.55
C PRO A 280 -7.99 -16.24 -17.19
N GLU A 281 -7.67 -17.54 -17.17
CA GLU A 281 -7.67 -18.37 -15.95
C GLU A 281 -6.64 -17.93 -14.88
N ASN A 282 -5.73 -17.02 -15.24
CA ASN A 282 -4.61 -16.57 -14.43
C ASN A 282 -4.77 -15.12 -13.92
N PHE A 283 -5.96 -14.54 -14.04
CA PHE A 283 -6.32 -13.31 -13.32
C PHE A 283 -6.43 -13.60 -11.82
N ASP A 284 -6.16 -12.60 -10.98
CA ASP A 284 -6.07 -12.80 -9.54
C ASP A 284 -7.44 -12.89 -8.88
N HIS A 285 -8.31 -11.92 -9.16
CA HIS A 285 -9.60 -11.81 -8.49
C HIS A 285 -10.63 -11.07 -9.37
N ARG A 286 -11.81 -10.84 -8.81
CA ARG A 286 -12.89 -10.06 -9.42
C ARG A 286 -13.17 -8.83 -8.58
N PHE A 287 -13.08 -7.64 -9.18
CA PHE A 287 -13.70 -6.43 -8.67
C PHE A 287 -15.22 -6.63 -8.67
N VAL A 288 -15.88 -6.37 -7.55
CA VAL A 288 -17.34 -6.40 -7.43
C VAL A 288 -17.82 -5.08 -6.85
N LEU A 289 -18.63 -4.35 -7.62
CA LEU A 289 -19.52 -3.30 -7.13
C LEU A 289 -20.91 -3.89 -6.91
N ALA A 290 -21.38 -3.86 -5.67
CA ALA A 290 -22.67 -4.44 -5.31
C ALA A 290 -23.57 -3.44 -4.56
N GLU A 291 -24.86 -3.51 -4.84
CA GLU A 291 -25.91 -2.87 -4.07
C GLU A 291 -26.40 -3.81 -2.96
N PHE A 292 -26.67 -3.23 -1.78
CA PHE A 292 -27.35 -3.86 -0.67
C PHE A 292 -28.49 -2.95 -0.17
N GLN A 293 -29.43 -3.55 0.57
CA GLN A 293 -30.47 -2.83 1.31
C GLN A 293 -30.23 -2.89 2.81
N ALA A 294 -30.43 -1.77 3.49
CA ALA A 294 -30.52 -1.70 4.95
C ALA A 294 -31.89 -2.18 5.46
N THR A 295 -31.98 -2.54 6.74
CA THR A 295 -33.24 -2.81 7.43
C THR A 295 -34.14 -1.58 7.48
N GLU A 296 -35.44 -1.77 7.78
CA GLU A 296 -36.37 -0.64 7.93
C GLU A 296 -35.94 0.33 9.05
N SER A 297 -35.22 -0.16 10.07
CA SER A 297 -34.63 0.63 11.14
C SER A 297 -33.32 1.33 10.76
N LEU A 298 -32.75 1.02 9.59
CA LEU A 298 -31.45 1.50 9.11
C LEU A 298 -30.26 1.15 10.04
N ASP A 299 -30.45 0.28 11.03
CA ASP A 299 -29.42 -0.08 12.03
C ASP A 299 -28.53 -1.25 11.58
N SER A 300 -28.92 -1.97 10.54
CA SER A 300 -28.21 -3.14 10.01
C SER A 300 -28.48 -3.29 8.51
N ALA A 301 -27.59 -3.98 7.80
CA ALA A 301 -27.78 -4.40 6.41
C ALA A 301 -28.58 -5.71 6.32
N MET A 302 -29.09 -5.99 5.12
CA MET A 302 -29.62 -7.29 4.73
C MET A 302 -28.61 -7.98 3.79
N PRO A 303 -27.70 -8.86 4.28
CA PRO A 303 -26.65 -9.44 3.44
C PRO A 303 -27.18 -10.23 2.24
N GLU A 304 -28.37 -10.83 2.36
CA GLU A 304 -29.03 -11.59 1.28
C GLU A 304 -29.68 -10.70 0.20
N SER A 305 -29.62 -9.38 0.35
CA SER A 305 -30.18 -8.43 -0.62
C SER A 305 -29.19 -8.03 -1.72
N GLU A 306 -27.99 -8.60 -1.72
CA GLU A 306 -26.92 -8.31 -2.67
C GLU A 306 -27.42 -8.36 -4.12
N ARG A 307 -27.20 -7.26 -4.84
CA ARG A 307 -27.30 -7.20 -6.30
C ARG A 307 -25.97 -6.70 -6.85
N ARG A 308 -25.27 -7.54 -7.60
CA ARG A 308 -24.01 -7.16 -8.27
C ARG A 308 -24.34 -6.23 -9.44
N ILE A 309 -23.75 -5.04 -9.42
CA ILE A 309 -24.02 -3.96 -10.36
C ILE A 309 -22.98 -3.98 -11.48
N LEU A 310 -21.69 -4.00 -11.10
CA LEU A 310 -20.56 -4.02 -12.02
C LEU A 310 -19.52 -5.02 -11.53
N GLU A 311 -19.03 -5.87 -12.43
CA GLU A 311 -17.94 -6.80 -12.18
C GLU A 311 -16.83 -6.63 -13.21
N ILE A 312 -15.59 -6.49 -12.74
CA ILE A 312 -14.40 -6.35 -13.58
C ILE A 312 -13.39 -7.44 -13.18
N PRO A 313 -12.86 -8.22 -14.12
CA PRO A 313 -11.79 -9.17 -13.81
C PRO A 313 -10.47 -8.42 -13.59
N GLU A 314 -9.81 -8.67 -12.47
CA GLU A 314 -8.58 -7.97 -12.07
C GLU A 314 -7.34 -8.86 -12.31
N PRO A 315 -6.36 -8.40 -13.12
CA PRO A 315 -5.21 -9.21 -13.47
C PRO A 315 -4.30 -9.56 -12.30
N GLN A 316 -4.05 -8.61 -11.39
CA GLN A 316 -3.16 -8.75 -10.25
C GLN A 316 -3.87 -8.47 -8.93
N PHE A 317 -3.16 -8.70 -7.82
CA PHE A 317 -3.69 -8.51 -6.46
C PHE A 317 -3.67 -7.05 -5.98
N ASN A 318 -2.97 -6.17 -6.72
CA ASN A 318 -2.71 -4.78 -6.39
C ASN A 318 -3.19 -3.85 -7.52
N HIS A 319 -3.16 -2.55 -7.24
CA HIS A 319 -3.82 -1.48 -7.99
C HIS A 319 -5.33 -1.70 -8.11
N ASN A 320 -5.93 -2.05 -6.98
CA ASN A 320 -7.36 -2.34 -6.91
C ASN A 320 -8.21 -1.06 -6.89
N ALA A 321 -7.59 0.09 -6.60
CA ALA A 321 -8.28 1.32 -6.20
C ALA A 321 -9.36 1.00 -5.16
N GLY A 322 -10.54 1.59 -5.27
CA GLY A 322 -11.74 1.00 -4.68
C GLY A 322 -12.67 1.97 -3.98
N ASP A 323 -12.44 3.27 -4.15
CA ASP A 323 -13.34 4.28 -3.65
C ASP A 323 -14.57 4.43 -4.55
N ILE A 324 -15.71 4.72 -3.91
CA ILE A 324 -16.98 4.95 -4.58
C ILE A 324 -17.73 6.07 -3.86
N ALA A 325 -18.36 6.95 -4.62
CA ALA A 325 -19.20 8.01 -4.06
C ALA A 325 -20.20 8.52 -5.10
N PHE A 326 -21.33 9.02 -4.61
CA PHE A 326 -22.25 9.76 -5.46
C PHE A 326 -21.72 11.17 -5.70
N GLY A 327 -21.68 11.56 -6.97
CA GLY A 327 -21.39 12.93 -7.36
C GLY A 327 -22.55 13.87 -7.04
N PRO A 328 -22.32 15.19 -7.11
CA PRO A 328 -23.37 16.20 -6.91
C PRO A 328 -24.48 16.15 -7.98
N ASP A 329 -24.22 15.47 -9.09
CA ASP A 329 -25.16 15.17 -10.17
C ASP A 329 -26.07 13.97 -9.88
N GLY A 330 -25.82 13.23 -8.80
CA GLY A 330 -26.62 12.07 -8.38
C GLY A 330 -26.20 10.74 -9.00
N TYR A 331 -25.13 10.70 -9.79
CA TYR A 331 -24.59 9.46 -10.36
C TYR A 331 -23.48 8.87 -9.48
N LEU A 332 -23.25 7.57 -9.61
CA LEU A 332 -22.21 6.87 -8.85
C LEU A 332 -20.88 6.95 -9.62
N TYR A 333 -19.85 7.46 -8.95
CA TYR A 333 -18.48 7.50 -9.44
C TYR A 333 -17.69 6.37 -8.80
N VAL A 334 -16.87 5.69 -9.61
CA VAL A 334 -16.16 4.46 -9.23
C VAL A 334 -14.74 4.52 -9.74
N THR A 335 -13.76 4.40 -8.85
CA THR A 335 -12.34 4.28 -9.23
C THR A 335 -12.00 2.84 -9.59
N VAL A 336 -11.21 2.65 -10.65
CA VAL A 336 -10.67 1.36 -11.07
C VAL A 336 -9.19 1.55 -11.38
N GLY A 337 -8.30 0.79 -10.75
CA GLY A 337 -6.88 0.85 -11.07
C GLY A 337 -6.54 0.13 -12.37
N ASP A 338 -5.29 0.25 -12.80
CA ASP A 338 -4.79 -0.29 -14.08
C ASP A 338 -4.69 -1.83 -14.09
N GLY A 339 -5.03 -2.50 -12.99
CA GLY A 339 -4.99 -3.96 -12.88
C GLY A 339 -3.67 -4.53 -12.36
N GLY A 340 -2.74 -3.66 -11.94
CA GLY A 340 -1.63 -4.01 -11.05
C GLY A 340 -0.36 -4.48 -11.71
N GLY A 341 0.59 -4.93 -10.90
CA GLY A 341 1.93 -5.29 -11.37
C GLY A 341 2.80 -4.06 -11.64
N ALA A 342 4.11 -4.25 -11.50
CA ALA A 342 5.05 -3.14 -11.65
C ALA A 342 5.18 -2.71 -13.11
N ASN A 343 5.24 -1.39 -13.32
CA ASN A 343 5.46 -0.75 -14.61
C ASN A 343 4.33 -0.96 -15.64
N ASP A 344 3.13 -1.36 -15.21
CA ASP A 344 1.96 -1.56 -16.09
C ASP A 344 2.30 -2.53 -17.25
N THR A 345 3.05 -3.58 -16.92
CA THR A 345 3.43 -4.65 -17.84
C THR A 345 3.04 -6.02 -17.30
N GLY A 346 2.61 -6.92 -18.18
CA GLY A 346 2.41 -8.33 -17.86
C GLY A 346 1.02 -8.84 -18.19
N ILE A 347 0.53 -9.79 -17.39
CA ILE A 347 -0.76 -10.43 -17.60
C ILE A 347 -1.87 -9.38 -17.49
N GLY A 348 -2.82 -9.41 -18.43
CA GLY A 348 -3.99 -8.53 -18.44
C GLY A 348 -3.74 -7.10 -18.91
N HIS A 349 -2.50 -6.77 -19.24
CA HIS A 349 -2.12 -5.49 -19.82
C HIS A 349 -2.20 -5.60 -21.35
N VAL A 350 -2.85 -4.63 -21.97
CA VAL A 350 -3.08 -4.59 -23.42
C VAL A 350 -2.07 -3.70 -24.12
N ASP A 351 -1.86 -3.93 -25.42
CA ASP A 351 -1.00 -3.07 -26.24
C ASP A 351 -1.57 -1.64 -26.26
N ASP A 352 -0.71 -0.65 -26.01
CA ASP A 352 -1.09 0.76 -25.99
C ASP A 352 -0.55 1.54 -27.20
N TRP A 353 -0.97 2.80 -27.36
CA TRP A 353 -0.62 3.67 -28.48
C TRP A 353 0.79 4.25 -28.41
N TYR A 354 1.42 4.24 -27.24
CA TYR A 354 2.75 4.81 -27.03
C TYR A 354 3.83 3.74 -27.21
N ASP A 355 4.54 3.77 -28.35
CA ASP A 355 5.51 2.72 -28.74
C ASP A 355 6.60 2.44 -27.68
N GLU A 356 7.02 3.45 -26.92
CA GLU A 356 7.99 3.31 -25.83
C GLU A 356 7.47 2.46 -24.66
N ASN A 357 6.14 2.35 -24.53
CA ASN A 357 5.43 1.58 -23.52
C ASN A 357 4.52 0.57 -24.25
N GLU A 358 5.07 -0.59 -24.61
CA GLU A 358 4.37 -1.60 -25.42
C GLU A 358 3.07 -2.14 -24.79
N GLY A 359 2.79 -1.86 -23.51
CA GLY A 359 1.50 -2.18 -22.90
C GLY A 359 1.09 -1.17 -21.84
N GLY A 360 -0.20 -1.14 -21.54
CA GLY A 360 -0.77 -0.36 -20.44
C GLY A 360 -2.29 -0.27 -20.49
N ASN A 361 -2.92 -0.30 -19.31
CA ASN A 361 -4.38 -0.30 -19.22
C ASN A 361 -4.97 1.11 -19.08
N GLY A 362 -4.23 2.05 -18.50
CA GLY A 362 -4.72 3.42 -18.27
C GLY A 362 -5.12 4.17 -19.55
N GLN A 363 -4.58 3.79 -20.70
CA GLN A 363 -4.90 4.43 -21.99
C GLN A 363 -5.86 3.62 -22.86
N ASP A 364 -6.26 2.41 -22.48
CA ASP A 364 -7.15 1.59 -23.30
C ASP A 364 -8.63 1.85 -22.98
N LEU A 365 -9.35 2.39 -23.97
CA LEU A 365 -10.78 2.71 -23.87
C LEU A 365 -11.70 1.68 -24.54
N ARG A 366 -11.13 0.58 -25.04
CA ARG A 366 -11.78 -0.34 -25.98
C ARG A 366 -12.02 -1.72 -25.40
N GLN A 367 -11.06 -2.24 -24.67
CA GLN A 367 -10.96 -3.64 -24.27
C GLN A 367 -11.29 -3.84 -22.79
N ASN A 368 -11.12 -2.81 -21.97
CA ASN A 368 -11.35 -2.88 -20.53
C ASN A 368 -11.80 -1.53 -19.92
N LEU A 369 -12.01 -1.54 -18.59
CA LEU A 369 -12.40 -0.40 -17.76
C LEU A 369 -11.29 -0.02 -16.75
N LEU A 370 -10.10 -0.58 -16.89
CA LEU A 370 -9.00 -0.42 -15.94
C LEU A 370 -8.37 0.98 -16.11
N GLY A 371 -7.72 1.47 -15.05
CA GLY A 371 -7.03 2.77 -15.01
C GLY A 371 -7.96 3.97 -15.23
N SER A 372 -9.14 3.95 -14.61
CA SER A 372 -10.23 4.87 -14.91
C SER A 372 -11.00 5.38 -13.69
N ILE A 373 -11.72 6.49 -13.91
CA ILE A 373 -12.88 6.86 -13.12
C ILE A 373 -14.11 6.58 -13.98
N LEU A 374 -15.02 5.75 -13.48
CA LEU A 374 -16.30 5.46 -14.12
C LEU A 374 -17.40 6.33 -13.55
N ARG A 375 -18.42 6.64 -14.35
CA ARG A 375 -19.66 7.31 -13.92
C ARG A 375 -20.87 6.56 -14.46
N ILE A 376 -21.67 6.00 -13.56
CA ILE A 376 -22.81 5.13 -13.89
C ILE A 376 -24.11 5.56 -13.21
N ASP A 377 -25.23 5.23 -13.85
CA ASP A 377 -26.58 5.42 -13.34
C ASP A 377 -27.10 4.12 -12.71
N VAL A 378 -27.06 4.04 -11.39
CA VAL A 378 -27.55 2.89 -10.63
C VAL A 378 -29.07 2.85 -10.47
N ASP A 379 -29.80 3.86 -10.95
CA ASP A 379 -31.26 3.93 -10.92
C ASP A 379 -31.92 3.43 -12.21
N SER A 380 -31.13 3.16 -13.24
CA SER A 380 -31.60 2.61 -14.50
C SER A 380 -30.83 1.33 -14.87
N SER A 381 -31.27 0.66 -15.92
CA SER A 381 -30.60 -0.50 -16.49
C SER A 381 -30.64 -0.41 -18.01
N SER A 382 -29.51 -0.67 -18.66
CA SER A 382 -29.40 -0.63 -20.13
C SER A 382 -28.50 -1.74 -20.67
N ASP A 383 -28.77 -2.19 -21.90
CA ASP A 383 -27.93 -3.14 -22.64
C ASP A 383 -27.61 -4.47 -21.92
N GLY A 384 -28.50 -4.90 -21.03
CA GLY A 384 -28.32 -6.12 -20.23
C GLY A 384 -27.50 -5.91 -18.95
N ARG A 385 -27.06 -4.69 -18.66
CA ARG A 385 -26.38 -4.28 -17.42
C ARG A 385 -27.40 -3.92 -16.34
N GLU A 386 -27.02 -4.10 -15.08
CA GLU A 386 -27.81 -3.74 -13.89
C GLU A 386 -27.72 -2.24 -13.53
N TYR A 387 -27.08 -1.46 -14.40
CA TYR A 387 -26.96 0.00 -14.37
C TYR A 387 -27.19 0.57 -15.78
N GLY A 388 -27.47 1.86 -15.88
CA GLY A 388 -27.39 2.63 -17.11
C GLY A 388 -26.14 3.50 -17.17
N VAL A 389 -25.88 4.09 -18.33
CA VAL A 389 -24.81 5.08 -18.48
C VAL A 389 -25.45 6.44 -18.76
N PRO A 390 -25.07 7.51 -18.03
CA PRO A 390 -25.58 8.84 -18.31
C PRO A 390 -25.31 9.29 -19.75
N GLU A 391 -26.31 9.91 -20.40
CA GLU A 391 -26.20 10.34 -21.81
C GLU A 391 -25.09 11.37 -22.03
N ASP A 392 -24.73 12.12 -20.99
CA ASP A 392 -23.67 13.12 -21.00
C ASP A 392 -22.30 12.56 -20.61
N ASN A 393 -22.10 11.25 -20.49
CA ASN A 393 -20.73 10.69 -20.38
C ASN A 393 -19.91 10.98 -21.66
N PRO A 394 -18.58 11.16 -21.56
CA PRO A 394 -17.75 11.65 -22.66
C PRO A 394 -17.65 10.67 -23.85
N LEU A 395 -17.83 9.37 -23.62
CA LEU A 395 -17.66 8.34 -24.66
C LEU A 395 -18.98 7.79 -25.22
N THR A 396 -20.13 8.35 -24.85
CA THR A 396 -21.42 7.91 -25.38
C THR A 396 -21.48 8.04 -26.90
N ASP A 397 -22.09 7.04 -27.57
CA ASP A 397 -22.19 6.95 -29.03
C ASP A 397 -20.86 6.84 -29.81
N THR A 398 -19.73 6.62 -29.13
CA THR A 398 -18.41 6.44 -29.79
C THR A 398 -18.11 5.00 -30.19
N GLY A 399 -18.82 4.02 -29.59
CA GLY A 399 -18.54 2.60 -29.73
C GLY A 399 -17.39 2.09 -28.84
N LEU A 400 -16.94 2.92 -27.89
CA LEU A 400 -16.04 2.59 -26.80
C LEU A 400 -16.85 2.20 -25.55
N ALA A 401 -16.18 1.95 -24.43
CA ALA A 401 -16.85 1.75 -23.15
C ALA A 401 -17.42 3.09 -22.63
N ASP A 402 -18.75 3.23 -22.66
CA ASP A 402 -19.45 4.48 -22.32
C ASP A 402 -19.32 4.87 -20.83
N GLU A 403 -18.93 3.93 -19.97
CA GLU A 403 -18.80 4.10 -18.51
C GLU A 403 -17.69 5.06 -18.10
N HIS A 404 -16.66 5.21 -18.94
CA HIS A 404 -15.50 6.06 -18.66
C HIS A 404 -15.91 7.52 -18.50
N TRP A 405 -15.66 8.08 -17.32
CA TRP A 405 -15.73 9.52 -17.07
C TRP A 405 -14.38 10.19 -17.31
N ALA A 406 -13.31 9.52 -16.92
CA ALA A 406 -11.91 9.93 -17.09
C ALA A 406 -11.00 8.69 -17.07
N TRP A 407 -9.80 8.78 -17.64
CA TRP A 407 -8.87 7.66 -17.79
C TRP A 407 -7.42 8.12 -17.70
N GLY A 408 -6.46 7.19 -17.81
CA GLY A 408 -5.04 7.46 -17.71
C GLY A 408 -4.56 7.50 -16.26
N PHE A 409 -5.14 6.66 -15.41
CA PHE A 409 -4.73 6.51 -14.00
C PHE A 409 -4.00 5.19 -13.76
N ARG A 410 -3.14 5.17 -12.75
CA ARG A 410 -2.42 3.96 -12.29
C ARG A 410 -3.20 3.22 -11.21
N ASN A 411 -3.34 3.83 -10.05
CA ASN A 411 -4.09 3.33 -8.91
C ASN A 411 -4.78 4.51 -8.20
N PRO A 412 -5.93 4.98 -8.72
CA PRO A 412 -6.69 6.08 -8.16
C PRO A 412 -7.36 5.65 -6.84
N TRP A 413 -6.58 5.57 -5.77
CA TRP A 413 -6.91 4.90 -4.51
C TRP A 413 -8.12 5.51 -3.80
N ARG A 414 -8.14 6.84 -3.66
CA ARG A 414 -9.20 7.59 -2.97
C ARG A 414 -9.53 8.88 -3.71
N PHE A 415 -10.80 9.25 -3.68
CA PHE A 415 -11.25 10.52 -4.24
C PHE A 415 -12.21 11.25 -3.31
N SER A 416 -12.41 12.54 -3.57
CA SER A 416 -13.47 13.28 -2.91
C SER A 416 -14.03 14.42 -3.72
N PHE A 417 -15.30 14.72 -3.47
CA PHE A 417 -15.97 15.90 -4.01
C PHE A 417 -15.92 17.07 -3.04
N ASP A 418 -15.63 18.25 -3.59
CA ASP A 418 -15.85 19.56 -2.96
C ASP A 418 -16.66 20.45 -3.92
N GLY A 419 -17.98 20.49 -3.71
CA GLY A 419 -18.90 20.98 -4.73
C GLY A 419 -18.85 20.09 -5.98
N ASP A 420 -18.65 20.70 -7.15
CA ASP A 420 -18.54 19.99 -8.43
C ASP A 420 -17.10 19.54 -8.77
N ARG A 421 -16.14 19.82 -7.89
CA ARG A 421 -14.72 19.48 -8.10
C ARG A 421 -14.42 18.09 -7.59
N LEU A 422 -13.83 17.25 -8.43
CA LEU A 422 -13.43 15.88 -8.11
C LEU A 422 -11.91 15.82 -7.90
N PHE A 423 -11.47 15.54 -6.69
CA PHE A 423 -10.05 15.35 -6.35
C PHE A 423 -9.76 13.86 -6.30
N VAL A 424 -8.73 13.39 -7.01
CA VAL A 424 -8.34 11.98 -7.05
C VAL A 424 -6.88 11.85 -6.67
N ALA A 425 -6.56 11.07 -5.64
CA ALA A 425 -5.20 10.68 -5.35
C ALA A 425 -4.85 9.43 -6.15
N ASP A 426 -3.86 9.55 -7.03
CA ASP A 426 -3.38 8.47 -7.87
C ASP A 426 -1.98 8.06 -7.42
N VAL A 427 -1.81 6.80 -7.04
CA VAL A 427 -0.55 6.29 -6.48
C VAL A 427 0.43 6.04 -7.61
N GLY A 428 1.57 6.74 -7.57
CA GLY A 428 2.60 6.62 -8.59
C GLY A 428 3.45 5.35 -8.50
N GLN A 429 4.48 5.25 -9.35
CA GLN A 429 5.21 4.01 -9.60
C GLN A 429 6.51 3.92 -8.81
N ASN A 430 7.43 4.87 -9.02
CA ASN A 430 8.81 4.79 -8.52
C ASN A 430 9.35 6.13 -8.00
N LEU A 431 8.87 7.25 -8.53
CA LEU A 431 9.52 8.54 -8.38
C LEU A 431 8.61 9.60 -7.78
N PHE A 432 7.31 9.60 -8.09
CA PHE A 432 6.41 10.67 -7.71
C PHE A 432 5.05 10.16 -7.26
N GLU A 433 4.44 10.86 -6.32
CA GLU A 433 3.03 10.71 -5.96
C GLU A 433 2.24 11.90 -6.47
N GLU A 434 0.95 11.73 -6.77
CA GLU A 434 0.14 12.78 -7.39
C GLU A 434 -1.31 12.87 -6.90
N VAL A 435 -1.88 14.08 -6.99
CA VAL A 435 -3.31 14.32 -6.85
C VAL A 435 -3.81 15.12 -8.04
N ASN A 436 -4.87 14.62 -8.65
CA ASN A 436 -5.48 15.14 -9.86
C ASN A 436 -6.79 15.89 -9.53
N LEU A 437 -7.06 16.98 -10.25
CA LEU A 437 -8.38 17.60 -10.31
C LEU A 437 -9.09 17.07 -11.56
N VAL A 438 -10.01 16.13 -11.36
CA VAL A 438 -10.56 15.35 -12.46
C VAL A 438 -11.71 16.06 -13.16
N GLU A 439 -11.53 16.27 -14.46
CA GLU A 439 -12.54 16.78 -15.40
C GLU A 439 -13.11 15.70 -16.31
N GLN A 440 -14.29 15.98 -16.85
CA GLN A 440 -14.99 15.13 -17.81
C GLN A 440 -14.14 14.86 -19.06
N GLY A 441 -13.90 13.58 -19.37
CA GLY A 441 -13.13 13.15 -20.54
C GLY A 441 -11.63 13.41 -20.42
N GLY A 442 -11.14 13.77 -19.23
CA GLY A 442 -9.72 13.99 -18.99
C GLY A 442 -8.89 12.71 -19.09
N ASN A 443 -7.66 12.86 -19.56
CA ASN A 443 -6.67 11.79 -19.63
C ASN A 443 -5.44 12.17 -18.81
N TYR A 444 -5.19 11.44 -17.72
CA TYR A 444 -4.15 11.76 -16.73
C TYR A 444 -2.80 11.08 -17.05
N GLY A 445 -2.70 10.52 -18.26
CA GLY A 445 -1.42 10.25 -18.88
C GLY A 445 -0.72 8.98 -18.45
N TRP A 446 -1.18 8.24 -17.43
CA TRP A 446 -0.61 6.92 -17.13
C TRP A 446 -0.85 5.95 -18.30
N ASN A 447 0.15 5.23 -18.82
CA ASN A 447 1.52 5.09 -18.30
C ASN A 447 2.59 5.92 -19.04
N VAL A 448 2.22 6.93 -19.83
CA VAL A 448 3.16 7.86 -20.49
C VAL A 448 3.83 8.80 -19.48
N LYS A 449 3.10 9.21 -18.43
CA LYS A 449 3.54 10.12 -17.38
C LYS A 449 3.43 9.50 -15.98
N GLU A 450 4.29 9.98 -15.07
CA GLU A 450 4.22 9.79 -13.62
C GLU A 450 4.43 11.16 -12.96
N GLY A 451 3.39 11.75 -12.38
CA GLY A 451 3.38 13.17 -12.06
C GLY A 451 3.44 14.05 -13.31
N THR A 452 4.13 15.17 -13.23
CA THR A 452 4.44 16.01 -14.40
C THR A 452 5.61 15.48 -15.25
N HIS A 453 6.12 14.29 -14.94
CA HIS A 453 7.30 13.72 -15.54
C HIS A 453 6.95 12.57 -16.49
N CYS A 454 7.82 12.34 -17.47
CA CYS A 454 7.69 11.17 -18.33
C CYS A 454 7.91 9.88 -17.56
N PHE A 455 7.32 8.79 -18.03
CA PHE A 455 7.54 7.45 -17.52
C PHE A 455 8.09 6.54 -18.63
N SER A 456 8.86 5.52 -18.24
CA SER A 456 9.20 4.41 -19.13
C SER A 456 9.37 3.12 -18.32
N PRO A 457 8.67 2.03 -18.70
CA PRO A 457 8.83 0.73 -18.04
C PRO A 457 10.23 0.15 -18.23
N ALA A 458 10.97 0.58 -19.25
CA ALA A 458 12.35 0.15 -19.49
C ALA A 458 13.36 0.82 -18.53
N THR A 459 13.07 2.04 -18.09
CA THR A 459 13.94 2.83 -17.19
C THR A 459 13.11 3.60 -16.14
N PRO A 460 12.38 2.88 -15.24
CA PRO A 460 11.41 3.52 -14.33
C PRO A 460 12.03 4.42 -13.26
N ASN A 461 13.34 4.33 -13.02
CA ASN A 461 14.08 5.24 -12.13
C ASN A 461 14.86 6.34 -12.87
N GLU A 462 14.94 6.25 -14.19
CA GLU A 462 15.65 7.19 -15.06
C GLU A 462 14.79 7.47 -16.30
N PRO A 463 13.65 8.17 -16.14
CA PRO A 463 12.72 8.37 -17.24
C PRO A 463 13.34 9.21 -18.37
N PRO A 464 12.81 9.08 -19.61
CA PRO A 464 13.23 9.93 -20.70
C PRO A 464 12.95 11.40 -20.41
N ALA A 465 13.77 12.29 -20.97
CA ALA A 465 13.61 13.74 -20.76
C ALA A 465 12.36 14.33 -21.45
N GLU A 466 11.84 13.63 -22.47
CA GLU A 466 10.69 14.06 -23.27
C GLU A 466 9.79 12.85 -23.53
N CYS A 467 8.49 13.10 -23.52
CA CYS A 467 7.39 12.20 -23.85
C CYS A 467 6.25 13.07 -24.42
N PRO A 468 5.24 12.47 -25.06
CA PRO A 468 4.09 13.22 -25.54
C PRO A 468 3.36 13.95 -24.41
N ASP A 469 2.92 15.18 -24.67
CA ASP A 469 2.01 15.98 -23.82
C ASP A 469 0.55 15.88 -24.29
N ARG A 470 0.31 15.09 -25.34
CA ARG A 470 -0.99 14.84 -25.94
C ARG A 470 -1.04 13.41 -26.43
N ALA A 471 -2.23 12.82 -26.38
CA ALA A 471 -2.50 11.55 -27.01
C ALA A 471 -2.49 11.68 -28.55
N PRO A 472 -2.49 10.56 -29.31
CA PRO A 472 -2.43 10.59 -30.77
C PRO A 472 -3.66 11.27 -31.41
N ASP A 473 -3.47 11.81 -32.61
CA ASP A 473 -4.55 12.41 -33.41
C ASP A 473 -5.58 11.35 -33.89
N GLU A 474 -5.24 10.06 -33.83
CA GLU A 474 -6.16 8.99 -34.18
C GLU A 474 -7.23 8.75 -33.09
N SER A 475 -8.45 8.48 -33.56
CA SER A 475 -9.55 8.00 -32.70
C SER A 475 -9.12 6.78 -31.85
N PRO A 476 -9.49 6.72 -30.56
CA PRO A 476 -10.46 7.55 -29.87
C PRO A 476 -9.90 8.82 -29.22
N TYR A 477 -8.59 9.05 -29.29
CA TYR A 477 -7.95 10.06 -28.46
C TYR A 477 -8.01 11.47 -29.04
N ASP A 478 -8.18 11.57 -30.37
CA ASP A 478 -8.43 12.81 -31.11
C ASP A 478 -7.49 13.98 -30.72
N GLY A 479 -6.23 13.65 -30.42
CA GLY A 479 -5.18 14.59 -30.07
C GLY A 479 -5.39 15.30 -28.73
N GLN A 480 -6.17 14.75 -27.80
CA GLN A 480 -6.45 15.38 -26.50
C GLN A 480 -5.19 15.56 -25.64
N PRO A 481 -5.10 16.63 -24.83
CA PRO A 481 -3.99 16.81 -23.90
C PRO A 481 -3.92 15.68 -22.86
N LEU A 482 -2.70 15.39 -22.40
CA LEU A 482 -2.48 14.64 -21.16
C LEU A 482 -2.45 15.64 -20.01
N GLU A 483 -3.44 15.56 -19.13
CA GLU A 483 -3.63 16.48 -18.02
C GLU A 483 -2.60 16.22 -16.92
N ASP A 484 -1.94 17.28 -16.45
CA ASP A 484 -0.99 17.22 -15.35
C ASP A 484 -1.71 17.27 -13.99
N PRO A 485 -1.11 16.70 -12.93
CA PRO A 485 -1.70 16.77 -11.60
C PRO A 485 -1.69 18.19 -11.04
N ILE A 486 -2.51 18.41 -10.01
CA ILE A 486 -2.51 19.67 -9.24
C ILE A 486 -1.58 19.61 -8.03
N ILE A 487 -1.17 18.41 -7.60
CA ILE A 487 -0.19 18.20 -6.54
C ILE A 487 0.73 17.08 -6.99
N GLU A 488 2.04 17.27 -6.82
CA GLU A 488 3.01 16.19 -6.92
C GLU A 488 4.04 16.31 -5.79
N TYR A 489 4.64 15.18 -5.40
CA TYR A 489 5.83 15.18 -4.55
C TYR A 489 6.68 13.93 -4.80
N PRO A 490 8.02 14.03 -4.65
CA PRO A 490 8.88 12.90 -4.96
C PRO A 490 8.81 11.83 -3.87
N HIS A 491 9.13 10.58 -4.20
CA HIS A 491 9.36 9.51 -3.24
C HIS A 491 10.63 9.76 -2.42
N THR A 492 11.68 10.25 -3.08
CA THR A 492 12.97 10.56 -2.46
C THR A 492 13.45 11.95 -2.86
N PHE A 493 13.90 12.72 -1.88
CA PHE A 493 14.53 14.02 -2.12
C PHE A 493 15.88 14.07 -1.42
N LYS A 494 16.95 14.24 -2.21
CA LYS A 494 18.34 14.30 -1.71
C LYS A 494 18.74 13.10 -0.84
N GLY A 495 18.25 11.91 -1.18
CA GLY A 495 18.52 10.67 -0.45
C GLY A 495 17.68 10.48 0.81
N THR A 496 16.68 11.35 1.05
CA THR A 496 15.72 11.20 2.15
C THR A 496 14.36 10.78 1.61
N ALA A 497 13.76 9.74 2.19
CA ALA A 497 12.40 9.32 1.89
C ALA A 497 11.38 10.42 2.25
N VAL A 498 10.45 10.67 1.33
CA VAL A 498 9.43 11.72 1.43
C VAL A 498 8.05 11.07 1.48
N GLY A 499 7.69 10.20 0.55
CA GLY A 499 6.46 9.41 0.60
C GLY A 499 6.54 8.17 -0.28
N LEU A 500 5.55 7.30 -0.19
CA LEU A 500 5.51 6.03 -0.93
C LEU A 500 4.18 5.77 -1.63
N SER A 501 3.09 6.34 -1.12
CA SER A 501 1.75 6.09 -1.64
C SER A 501 0.79 7.13 -1.09
N VAL A 502 0.27 8.00 -1.96
CA VAL A 502 -0.74 8.99 -1.60
C VAL A 502 -2.06 8.31 -1.24
N THR A 503 -2.71 8.78 -0.18
CA THR A 503 -3.91 8.13 0.41
C THR A 503 -5.20 8.91 0.19
N GLY A 504 -5.13 10.03 -0.55
CA GLY A 504 -6.25 10.94 -0.74
C GLY A 504 -6.54 11.81 0.47
N GLY A 505 -7.65 12.53 0.38
CA GLY A 505 -7.95 13.62 1.30
C GLY A 505 -9.22 14.38 0.93
N HIS A 506 -9.47 15.47 1.66
CA HIS A 506 -10.63 16.34 1.49
C HIS A 506 -10.26 17.82 1.59
N VAL A 507 -11.00 18.66 0.89
CA VAL A 507 -11.00 20.10 1.18
C VAL A 507 -11.62 20.31 2.56
N TYR A 508 -10.88 20.94 3.48
CA TYR A 508 -11.37 21.19 4.83
C TYR A 508 -12.43 22.30 4.81
N ARG A 509 -13.64 21.95 5.27
CA ARG A 509 -14.80 22.86 5.35
C ARG A 509 -15.30 23.06 6.79
N GLY A 510 -14.74 22.32 7.75
CA GLY A 510 -15.05 22.42 9.18
C GLY A 510 -14.71 23.78 9.79
N SER A 511 -14.87 23.89 11.10
CA SER A 511 -14.69 25.16 11.81
C SER A 511 -13.67 25.11 12.94
N ALA A 512 -13.27 23.91 13.37
CA ALA A 512 -12.30 23.71 14.44
C ALA A 512 -10.88 24.14 14.04
N LEU A 513 -10.50 23.98 12.77
CA LEU A 513 -9.15 24.21 12.25
C LEU A 513 -9.12 25.35 11.22
N PRO A 514 -9.16 26.62 11.66
CA PRO A 514 -9.28 27.77 10.76
C PRO A 514 -8.12 27.91 9.78
N ASP A 515 -6.92 27.44 10.14
CA ASP A 515 -5.72 27.50 9.28
C ASP A 515 -5.77 26.52 8.10
N LEU A 516 -6.71 25.57 8.13
CA LEU A 516 -6.95 24.60 7.05
C LEU A 516 -8.11 24.99 6.14
N GLN A 517 -8.87 26.05 6.47
CA GLN A 517 -10.12 26.37 5.78
C GLN A 517 -9.96 26.54 4.27
N GLY A 518 -10.68 25.70 3.52
CA GLY A 518 -10.67 25.72 2.06
C GLY A 518 -9.40 25.15 1.42
N ARG A 519 -8.50 24.57 2.20
CA ARG A 519 -7.28 23.90 1.74
C ARG A 519 -7.54 22.40 1.64
N TYR A 520 -6.82 21.71 0.74
CA TYR A 520 -6.95 20.26 0.58
C TYR A 520 -6.03 19.55 1.57
N VAL A 521 -6.61 18.83 2.53
CA VAL A 521 -5.90 18.07 3.56
C VAL A 521 -5.88 16.61 3.15
N PHE A 522 -4.69 16.02 3.05
CA PHE A 522 -4.46 14.68 2.53
C PHE A 522 -3.28 14.03 3.22
N GLY A 523 -2.92 12.81 2.83
CA GLY A 523 -1.80 12.12 3.45
C GLY A 523 -1.11 11.11 2.55
N ASP A 524 -0.03 10.57 3.07
CA ASP A 524 0.77 9.52 2.45
C ASP A 524 0.90 8.35 3.44
N TRP A 525 0.79 7.15 2.90
CA TRP A 525 0.73 5.90 3.65
C TRP A 525 1.88 5.76 4.63
N SER A 526 3.11 5.93 4.15
CA SER A 526 4.33 5.91 4.96
C SER A 526 5.56 6.32 4.15
N ARG A 527 6.65 6.61 4.85
CA ARG A 527 8.01 6.70 4.27
C ARG A 527 8.78 5.39 4.32
N SER A 528 8.16 4.33 4.81
CA SER A 528 8.75 3.01 4.97
C SER A 528 7.68 1.94 4.78
N PHE A 529 8.01 0.85 4.11
CA PHE A 529 7.12 -0.30 3.99
C PHE A 529 6.88 -1.05 5.31
N VAL A 530 7.70 -0.78 6.32
CA VAL A 530 7.69 -1.52 7.59
C VAL A 530 7.31 -0.60 8.76
N GLU A 531 7.83 0.63 8.76
CA GLU A 531 7.58 1.55 9.87
C GLU A 531 6.31 2.37 9.64
N PRO A 532 5.44 2.53 10.65
CA PRO A 532 4.24 3.35 10.58
C PRO A 532 4.58 4.85 10.64
N ARG A 533 5.13 5.38 9.55
CA ARG A 533 5.60 6.76 9.42
C ARG A 533 4.81 7.55 8.38
N GLY A 534 3.50 7.34 8.38
CA GLY A 534 2.56 8.07 7.56
C GLY A 534 2.60 9.57 7.82
N ARG A 535 2.31 10.33 6.76
CA ARG A 535 2.44 11.79 6.75
C ARG A 535 1.11 12.43 6.45
N LEU A 536 0.88 13.59 7.06
CA LEU A 536 -0.29 14.42 6.83
C LEU A 536 0.17 15.70 6.14
N PHE A 537 -0.57 16.10 5.12
CA PHE A 537 -0.27 17.24 4.28
C PHE A 537 -1.45 18.17 4.16
N VAL A 538 -1.16 19.42 3.80
CA VAL A 538 -2.16 20.39 3.37
C VAL A 538 -1.66 21.12 2.14
N ALA A 539 -2.51 21.21 1.12
CA ALA A 539 -2.22 21.88 -0.14
C ALA A 539 -3.06 23.16 -0.32
N THR A 540 -2.45 24.20 -0.88
CA THR A 540 -3.09 25.49 -1.17
C THR A 540 -3.09 25.77 -2.66
N GLU A 541 -4.27 26.00 -3.20
CA GLU A 541 -4.46 26.39 -4.60
C GLU A 541 -3.79 27.76 -4.88
N PRO A 542 -3.05 27.90 -6.00
CA PRO A 542 -2.45 29.17 -6.38
C PRO A 542 -3.48 30.31 -6.45
N GLY A 543 -3.18 31.43 -5.82
CA GLY A 543 -4.07 32.61 -5.83
C GLY A 543 -5.26 32.54 -4.86
N ALA A 544 -5.48 31.40 -4.17
CA ALA A 544 -6.26 31.40 -2.95
C ALA A 544 -5.48 32.20 -1.89
N GLY A 545 -5.92 33.42 -1.59
CA GLY A 545 -5.18 34.31 -0.70
C GLY A 545 -4.83 33.64 0.62
N GLU A 546 -3.56 33.73 1.03
CA GLU A 546 -3.04 33.30 2.33
C GLU A 546 -4.04 33.64 3.46
N PRO A 547 -4.58 32.65 4.19
CA PRO A 547 -5.41 32.92 5.35
C PRO A 547 -4.53 33.58 6.43
N GLY A 548 -4.59 34.91 6.55
CA GLY A 548 -4.09 35.59 7.75
C GLY A 548 -3.18 36.81 7.62
N THR A 549 -2.86 37.33 6.43
CA THR A 549 -2.14 38.63 6.34
C THR A 549 -3.08 39.79 6.01
N ALA A 550 -3.61 40.41 7.07
CA ALA A 550 -4.24 41.72 6.97
C ALA A 550 -3.23 42.77 6.49
N THR A 551 -3.47 43.31 5.29
CA THR A 551 -3.05 44.63 4.78
C THR A 551 -1.60 45.05 5.02
N ALA A 552 -0.78 45.00 3.96
CA ALA A 552 0.33 45.93 3.78
C ALA A 552 0.40 46.43 2.32
N THR A 553 -0.04 47.68 2.18
CA THR A 553 0.16 48.67 1.12
C THR A 553 1.17 48.33 0.01
N GLU A 554 0.69 48.41 -1.23
CA GLU A 554 1.49 48.52 -2.45
C GLU A 554 2.58 49.61 -2.30
N THR A 555 3.83 49.23 -2.55
CA THR A 555 4.82 50.19 -3.07
C THR A 555 5.59 49.51 -4.18
N THR A 556 5.37 50.00 -5.39
CA THR A 556 6.12 49.69 -6.60
C THR A 556 7.58 50.14 -6.46
N ASP A 557 8.53 49.27 -6.77
CA ASP A 557 9.72 49.69 -7.50
C ASP A 557 10.35 48.53 -8.28
N ALA A 558 10.71 48.83 -9.52
CA ALA A 558 11.20 47.91 -10.52
C ALA A 558 12.73 47.77 -10.50
N ALA A 559 13.17 46.62 -11.03
CA ALA A 559 14.50 46.24 -11.51
C ALA A 559 15.51 45.77 -10.46
N THR A 560 15.87 44.48 -10.54
CA THR A 560 17.19 44.02 -11.02
C THR A 560 17.09 42.53 -11.37
N VAL A 561 17.30 42.20 -12.65
CA VAL A 561 17.47 40.82 -13.14
C VAL A 561 18.96 40.50 -13.13
N THR A 562 19.35 39.41 -12.48
CA THR A 562 20.52 38.59 -12.87
C THR A 562 20.47 37.21 -12.21
N GLU A 563 20.34 36.19 -13.08
CA GLU A 563 20.84 34.80 -13.03
C GLU A 563 20.75 33.98 -11.73
N THR A 564 19.92 32.92 -11.75
CA THR A 564 20.23 31.57 -11.24
C THR A 564 19.25 30.51 -11.79
N THR A 565 19.80 29.31 -12.03
CA THR A 565 19.21 27.94 -12.02
C THR A 565 18.30 27.47 -13.17
N GLU A 566 18.88 26.66 -14.05
CA GLU A 566 18.23 25.54 -14.75
C GLU A 566 17.79 24.50 -13.70
N ALA A 567 16.55 24.61 -13.20
CA ALA A 567 15.72 23.57 -12.55
C ALA A 567 14.30 24.09 -12.23
N ALA A 568 13.80 25.04 -13.02
CA ALA A 568 12.47 25.62 -12.83
C ALA A 568 11.94 26.05 -14.20
N GLN A 569 11.58 25.08 -15.03
CA GLN A 569 10.66 25.35 -16.12
C GLN A 569 9.24 25.16 -15.61
N ALA A 570 8.63 26.29 -15.26
CA ALA A 570 7.20 26.57 -15.30
C ALA A 570 6.24 25.57 -14.62
N ASP A 571 6.33 25.61 -13.30
CA ASP A 571 5.37 25.21 -12.27
C ASP A 571 4.05 26.04 -12.33
N GLU A 572 3.46 26.19 -13.52
CA GLU A 572 2.22 26.95 -13.72
C GLU A 572 1.00 26.04 -13.49
N GLY A 573 0.75 25.65 -12.24
CA GLY A 573 -0.49 24.92 -11.92
C GLY A 573 -0.49 24.17 -10.58
N LEU A 574 0.68 23.71 -10.13
CA LEU A 574 0.77 22.93 -8.90
C LEU A 574 0.44 23.75 -7.65
N TRP A 575 -0.18 23.08 -6.71
CA TRP A 575 -0.56 23.63 -5.42
C TRP A 575 0.62 23.54 -4.47
N SER A 576 0.78 24.56 -3.63
CA SER A 576 1.83 24.52 -2.61
C SER A 576 1.45 23.52 -1.53
N VAL A 577 2.31 22.54 -1.27
CA VAL A 577 2.12 21.54 -0.22
C VAL A 577 2.94 21.88 1.02
N GLU A 578 2.34 21.71 2.20
CA GLU A 578 3.03 21.77 3.48
C GLU A 578 2.71 20.51 4.32
N GLU A 579 3.66 20.07 5.13
CA GLU A 579 3.48 18.95 6.07
C GLU A 579 2.83 19.43 7.37
N LEU A 580 1.71 18.83 7.74
CA LEU A 580 1.05 19.06 9.01
C LEU A 580 1.84 18.43 10.15
N VAL A 581 1.94 19.15 11.26
CA VAL A 581 2.64 18.68 12.47
C VAL A 581 1.60 18.21 13.49
N VAL A 582 1.73 16.97 13.96
CA VAL A 582 0.86 16.41 15.01
C VAL A 582 1.36 16.86 16.38
N ALA A 583 0.66 17.83 16.95
CA ALA A 583 0.95 18.39 18.26
C ALA A 583 0.83 17.31 19.36
N GLY A 584 1.79 17.31 20.28
CA GLY A 584 1.85 16.35 21.37
C GLY A 584 2.59 15.05 21.04
N SER A 585 2.73 14.68 19.76
CA SER A 585 3.55 13.54 19.35
C SER A 585 5.06 13.84 19.51
N PRO A 586 5.89 12.86 19.92
CA PRO A 586 7.29 13.10 20.27
C PRO A 586 8.17 13.59 19.11
N ASN A 587 7.80 13.25 17.88
CA ASN A 587 8.46 13.62 16.63
C ASN A 587 7.60 14.54 15.75
N GLY A 588 6.43 14.97 16.23
CA GLY A 588 5.47 15.73 15.42
C GLY A 588 4.75 14.91 14.34
N GLU A 589 4.86 13.58 14.36
CA GLU A 589 4.27 12.68 13.37
C GLU A 589 3.03 11.97 13.95
N LEU A 590 2.21 11.39 13.08
CA LEU A 590 1.07 10.57 13.50
C LEU A 590 1.50 9.19 14.03
N ASN A 591 2.71 8.74 13.68
CA ASN A 591 3.27 7.44 14.11
C ASN A 591 2.36 6.25 13.79
N ARG A 592 1.64 6.35 12.67
CA ARG A 592 0.74 5.34 12.12
C ARG A 592 0.93 5.29 10.61
N PHE A 593 0.59 4.18 9.97
CA PHE A 593 0.27 4.16 8.55
C PHE A 593 -1.02 4.95 8.34
N VAL A 594 -1.04 5.83 7.34
CA VAL A 594 -2.27 6.54 6.93
C VAL A 594 -2.93 5.72 5.84
N LEU A 595 -4.20 5.36 6.00
CA LEU A 595 -4.89 4.47 5.05
C LEU A 595 -5.87 5.24 4.16
N ALA A 596 -6.59 6.19 4.78
CA ALA A 596 -7.58 7.03 4.12
C ALA A 596 -7.98 8.21 5.01
N PHE A 597 -8.80 9.10 4.46
CA PHE A 597 -9.46 10.18 5.19
C PHE A 597 -10.98 9.98 5.20
N GLY A 598 -11.63 10.62 6.16
CA GLY A 598 -13.08 10.74 6.22
C GLY A 598 -13.50 12.17 6.51
N ARG A 599 -14.70 12.54 6.03
CA ARG A 599 -15.35 13.82 6.36
C ARG A 599 -16.65 13.56 7.12
N GLY A 600 -16.75 14.09 8.34
CA GLY A 600 -17.97 14.05 9.14
C GLY A 600 -19.08 14.93 8.56
N SER A 601 -20.30 14.78 9.09
CA SER A 601 -21.44 15.67 8.75
C SER A 601 -21.26 17.11 9.24
N ASP A 602 -20.30 17.34 10.13
CA ASP A 602 -19.85 18.64 10.62
C ASP A 602 -18.68 19.23 9.82
N ASP A 603 -18.33 18.60 8.69
CA ASP A 603 -17.19 18.93 7.81
C ASP A 603 -15.81 18.80 8.49
N GLU A 604 -15.76 18.19 9.67
CA GLU A 604 -14.53 17.89 10.38
C GLU A 604 -13.90 16.61 9.83
N LEU A 605 -12.57 16.55 9.84
CA LEU A 605 -11.83 15.49 9.18
C LEU A 605 -11.37 14.40 10.15
N TYR A 606 -11.37 13.19 9.62
CA TYR A 606 -10.95 11.97 10.27
C TYR A 606 -9.83 11.33 9.45
N VAL A 607 -8.86 10.71 10.13
CA VAL A 607 -7.77 9.96 9.51
C VAL A 607 -7.90 8.51 9.95
N LEU A 608 -7.99 7.62 8.98
CA LEU A 608 -8.06 6.18 9.18
C LEU A 608 -6.65 5.64 9.06
N THR A 609 -6.24 4.83 10.02
CA THR A 609 -4.84 4.49 10.22
C THR A 609 -4.66 3.07 10.72
N SER A 610 -3.43 2.56 10.60
CA SER A 610 -3.01 1.31 11.24
C SER A 610 -1.64 1.47 11.90
N ASP A 611 -1.35 0.69 12.94
CA ASP A 611 0.00 0.60 13.50
C ASP A 611 0.90 -0.43 12.80
N THR A 612 0.35 -1.23 11.87
CA THR A 612 1.07 -2.12 10.98
C THR A 612 0.64 -1.98 9.51
N GLY A 613 1.55 -2.27 8.58
CA GLY A 613 1.27 -2.32 7.15
C GLY A 613 0.57 -3.61 6.71
N THR A 614 0.31 -4.53 7.63
CA THR A 614 -0.27 -5.86 7.39
C THR A 614 -1.67 -5.99 7.99
N VAL A 615 -2.45 -6.97 7.54
CA VAL A 615 -3.82 -7.21 8.05
C VAL A 615 -3.77 -7.97 9.39
N GLU A 616 -3.63 -7.25 10.51
CA GLU A 616 -3.51 -7.83 11.86
C GLU A 616 -4.64 -7.42 12.82
N PRO A 617 -5.25 -8.33 13.59
CA PRO A 617 -6.34 -7.98 14.49
C PRO A 617 -5.97 -6.88 15.50
N GLY A 618 -6.78 -5.82 15.57
CA GLY A 618 -6.62 -4.74 16.54
C GLY A 618 -5.58 -3.69 16.18
N SER A 619 -5.07 -3.69 14.94
CA SER A 619 -4.12 -2.69 14.45
C SER A 619 -4.77 -1.39 13.95
N GLY A 620 -6.10 -1.38 13.77
CA GLY A 620 -6.81 -0.26 13.14
C GLY A 620 -7.19 0.85 14.11
N PHE A 621 -7.06 2.11 13.68
CA PHE A 621 -7.46 3.28 14.46
C PHE A 621 -8.08 4.36 13.58
N VAL A 622 -9.04 5.10 14.12
CA VAL A 622 -9.61 6.31 13.51
C VAL A 622 -9.37 7.49 14.44
N TYR A 623 -8.71 8.52 13.94
CA TYR A 623 -8.45 9.76 14.64
C TYR A 623 -9.28 10.91 14.04
N ARG A 624 -9.74 11.84 14.85
CA ARG A 624 -10.27 13.13 14.40
C ARG A 624 -9.16 14.17 14.44
N LEU A 625 -9.05 15.01 13.41
CA LEU A 625 -8.20 16.20 13.46
C LEU A 625 -8.86 17.29 14.33
N VAL A 626 -8.12 17.80 15.31
CA VAL A 626 -8.60 18.77 16.31
C VAL A 626 -7.55 19.87 16.50
N PRO A 627 -7.86 21.00 17.18
CA PRO A 627 -6.85 22.04 17.45
C PRO A 627 -5.61 21.50 18.20
N PRO A 628 -4.40 22.04 17.99
CA PRO A 628 -3.13 21.57 18.59
C PRO A 628 -3.08 21.41 20.12
N GLY A 629 -3.98 22.06 20.85
CA GLY A 629 -4.08 21.96 22.31
C GLY A 629 -5.14 20.95 22.79
N GLU A 630 -5.83 20.30 21.86
CA GLU A 630 -6.87 19.31 22.08
C GLU A 630 -6.38 17.94 21.59
N GLY A 631 -6.95 16.87 22.13
CA GLY A 631 -6.52 15.50 21.80
C GLY A 631 -5.24 15.06 22.53
N GLU A 632 -4.57 14.05 21.96
CA GLU A 632 -3.43 13.36 22.55
C GLU A 632 -2.30 13.19 21.53
N GLY A 633 -1.05 13.17 22.00
CA GLY A 633 0.08 12.77 21.17
C GLY A 633 0.03 11.28 20.87
N VAL A 634 0.43 10.88 19.66
CA VAL A 634 0.48 9.48 19.27
C VAL A 634 1.91 8.97 19.42
N GLU A 635 2.10 8.01 20.31
CA GLU A 635 3.40 7.37 20.50
C GLU A 635 3.72 6.40 19.34
N PRO A 636 5.00 6.29 18.94
CA PRO A 636 5.47 5.19 18.11
C PRO A 636 5.03 3.84 18.68
N PRO A 637 4.54 2.91 17.85
CA PRO A 637 4.22 1.58 18.33
C PRO A 637 5.47 0.93 18.93
N ALA A 638 5.26 0.13 19.96
CA ALA A 638 6.37 -0.57 20.62
C ALA A 638 7.04 -1.51 19.62
N ALA A 639 8.37 -1.46 19.52
CA ALA A 639 9.14 -2.38 18.69
C ALA A 639 8.65 -3.83 18.94
N ALA A 640 8.18 -4.51 17.90
CA ALA A 640 7.55 -5.81 18.00
C ALA A 640 8.49 -6.83 18.67
N THR A 641 8.24 -7.17 19.94
CA THR A 641 8.89 -8.31 20.58
C THR A 641 8.26 -9.59 20.04
N THR A 642 8.92 -10.23 19.07
CA THR A 642 8.54 -11.54 18.56
C THR A 642 8.61 -12.57 19.69
N THR A 643 7.45 -12.93 20.24
CA THR A 643 7.34 -14.02 21.22
C THR A 643 7.40 -15.31 20.44
N THR A 644 8.56 -15.97 20.40
CA THR A 644 8.67 -17.34 19.91
C THR A 644 7.84 -18.24 20.82
N ALA A 645 6.69 -18.72 20.32
CA ALA A 645 5.96 -19.79 20.94
C ALA A 645 6.89 -21.02 21.00
N ALA A 646 7.29 -21.40 22.21
CA ALA A 646 8.09 -22.59 22.43
C ALA A 646 7.33 -23.83 21.93
N VAL A 647 7.75 -24.36 20.78
CA VAL A 647 7.36 -25.70 20.35
C VAL A 647 8.00 -26.67 21.34
N ALA A 648 7.17 -27.27 22.19
CA ALA A 648 7.60 -28.37 23.03
C ALA A 648 7.94 -29.56 22.13
N ASP A 649 9.23 -29.92 22.12
CA ASP A 649 9.74 -31.16 21.54
C ASP A 649 8.89 -32.35 22.00
N ASN A 650 8.28 -33.06 21.06
CA ASN A 650 7.79 -34.41 21.30
C ASN A 650 8.55 -35.35 20.36
N GLU A 651 9.74 -35.76 20.81
CA GLU A 651 10.51 -36.82 20.18
C GLU A 651 9.72 -38.14 20.17
N THR A 652 9.86 -38.82 19.04
CA THR A 652 9.29 -40.10 18.67
C THR A 652 9.57 -41.24 19.66
N GLY A 653 8.50 -41.91 20.11
CA GLY A 653 8.57 -43.23 20.77
C GLY A 653 7.84 -44.29 19.95
N THR A 654 8.57 -45.10 19.19
CA THR A 654 8.07 -46.30 18.52
C THR A 654 7.69 -47.37 19.54
N GLY A 655 6.48 -47.92 19.44
CA GLY A 655 6.07 -49.09 20.23
C GLY A 655 4.75 -49.68 19.74
N ALA A 656 4.82 -50.70 18.90
CA ALA A 656 3.68 -51.54 18.58
C ALA A 656 3.31 -52.41 19.78
N GLU A 657 2.08 -52.29 20.30
CA GLU A 657 1.46 -53.34 21.10
C GLU A 657 -0.06 -53.39 20.87
N THR A 658 -0.54 -54.62 20.88
CA THR A 658 -1.85 -55.11 20.48
C THR A 658 -2.96 -54.89 21.51
N THR A 659 -4.19 -55.07 21.01
CA THR A 659 -5.38 -55.70 21.63
C THR A 659 -6.46 -54.88 22.34
N THR A 660 -7.68 -55.10 21.82
CA THR A 660 -8.99 -55.30 22.46
C THR A 660 -9.80 -54.10 22.96
N VAL A 661 -10.91 -53.85 22.24
CA VAL A 661 -12.13 -53.23 22.79
C VAL A 661 -13.19 -54.33 22.97
N ALA A 662 -13.51 -54.63 24.23
CA ALA A 662 -14.80 -55.15 24.64
C ALA A 662 -15.72 -53.92 24.85
N GLY A 663 -16.97 -53.85 24.40
CA GLY A 663 -18.01 -54.86 24.48
C GLY A 663 -18.82 -54.64 25.76
N ASN A 664 -19.86 -53.80 25.72
CA ASN A 664 -21.14 -54.10 26.34
C ASN A 664 -22.25 -53.13 25.93
N ALA A 665 -23.31 -53.70 25.36
CA ALA A 665 -24.63 -53.12 25.18
C ALA A 665 -25.53 -53.52 26.36
N THR A 666 -26.61 -52.76 26.57
CA THR A 666 -27.77 -53.16 27.38
C THR A 666 -29.03 -53.10 26.51
N GLU A 667 -29.80 -54.20 26.59
CA GLU A 667 -31.08 -54.61 25.97
C GLU A 667 -32.17 -53.51 25.97
N GLU A 668 -33.25 -53.46 25.16
CA GLU A 668 -34.01 -54.30 24.19
C GLU A 668 -35.51 -54.17 24.57
N THR A 669 -36.40 -53.99 23.60
CA THR A 669 -37.83 -54.42 23.50
C THR A 669 -38.49 -53.61 22.36
N THR A 670 -39.32 -54.07 21.42
CA THR A 670 -39.83 -55.37 20.93
C THR A 670 -40.65 -55.09 19.65
N THR A 671 -40.63 -55.99 18.64
CA THR A 671 -41.73 -56.38 17.68
C THR A 671 -42.35 -55.30 16.75
N ASP A 672 -42.76 -55.49 15.49
CA ASP A 672 -43.12 -56.67 14.69
C ASP A 672 -43.33 -56.27 13.19
N GLU A 673 -43.40 -57.28 12.31
CA GLU A 673 -44.15 -57.37 11.03
C GLU A 673 -43.73 -56.64 9.71
N ASN A 674 -43.01 -57.38 8.85
CA ASN A 674 -43.50 -58.02 7.59
C ASN A 674 -44.37 -57.22 6.59
N ALA A 675 -43.86 -56.91 5.37
CA ALA A 675 -44.55 -57.16 4.09
C ALA A 675 -43.70 -56.84 2.83
N THR A 676 -43.88 -57.72 1.85
CA THR A 676 -43.25 -57.97 0.55
C THR A 676 -43.59 -57.04 -0.64
N ALA A 677 -42.70 -57.11 -1.64
CA ALA A 677 -42.87 -56.97 -3.11
C ALA A 677 -42.96 -55.54 -3.69
N GLY A 678 -42.29 -55.17 -4.79
CA GLY A 678 -41.45 -55.89 -5.76
C GLY A 678 -41.63 -55.26 -7.16
N ASN A 679 -40.53 -55.10 -7.92
CA ASN A 679 -40.42 -55.01 -9.39
C ASN A 679 -41.23 -53.89 -10.13
N ASP A 680 -40.86 -53.33 -11.28
CA ASP A 680 -39.78 -53.53 -12.24
C ASP A 680 -39.75 -52.33 -13.21
N SER A 681 -38.55 -52.07 -13.74
CA SER A 681 -38.16 -51.61 -15.09
C SER A 681 -39.03 -50.76 -16.04
N GLY A 682 -38.33 -49.82 -16.70
CA GLY A 682 -38.38 -49.58 -18.16
C GLY A 682 -38.95 -48.21 -18.53
N SER A 683 -38.29 -47.33 -19.26
CA SER A 683 -37.12 -47.40 -20.14
C SER A 683 -36.57 -46.01 -20.38
#